data_AF-A0A9W8QSM1-F1
#
_entry.id   AF-A0A9W8QSM1-F1
#
_cell.length_a   1.000
_cell.length_b   1.000
_cell.length_c   1.000
_cell.angle_alpha   90.00
_cell.angle_beta   90.00
_cell.angle_gamma   90.00
#
_symmetry.space_group_name_H-M   'P 1'
#
loop_
_entity.id
_entity.type
_entity.pdbx_description
1 polymer ?
#
loop_
_entity_poly.entity_id
_entity_poly.type
_entity_poly.pdbx_seq_one_letter_code
_entity_poly.pdbx_strand_id
1 'polypeptide(L)'
;MGYYYPISHHLHSLMPPLGSALAILRRAKFADLPVQMIQRPYGQFLESSVARQPGATFDVPERTAHPVLIARSLLQIALSLQLLSNTGSARSLQSAKGASHRYFEAATQYVTSQDLLLGSYDGLETLMLEGLYQINEGNLRQGWLAFRRAIGIAQVMKVPIQSQKEEEDDESEPDPSINQVLTKSQFLWFRLNYSDRFLSLMLGLPFAAADDSFVSSRVMAADVPVGRLERMHTIIMGRLISRNQRITAAHHTTQALQSELEETDSIDQELQRVLRQFPGHWWLSPHLCDLTTGAIDSLEETSRLLAQVNQASLLLLLHLPYAIQGFSSSPQLDYAYNMHNTIKASRDVLSRFVLYRKFNQVPSCCRAVDSKALTASASLVLAHLDGHRLGRANVLMHQRLEDLGLVQMAIKSIEGLVALSPKSQGEIEARVLKGLLDTEARAADGVLHTIHFDEWGSGGECYVFEEGETLDFRAPYFGRVRIEPLEVRPNPRAAAPGGPLDRQFGIATSTSSSEEIEAWPSLQSVAPGNAVASLAGLDSMVSSNSFTPNDGLLEETDLPWNTDNLPTKLFINNKFVESKSGRYLTVYNPKDGCLVSDKVALADAADVEDAVVAAEAAFPTWRKTPPNIRRDMLLNLATLILKHSQALAAMTRLTLGGPVSVVGGMEVGFAVEALRYFAGWTDKLAGETYPEEDGFFKIVRQEPLGVVSAITPWNAPIGSFCAKAAPALATGNCFIIKLSEKTPFAGLAMGSLVKAAGFPPGVFQILSGDGSTGAAISSHMRIRKVSFTGSTLTGKKIQEMAARSNLKRVTLELGGKSPALVFDDANLDNAVTWCVNAIIINTGQACFAATRVYVQSRIYHAFVNKYKALVEEKTQFVGDPDDPKTIVGPVVDEAQFNRVMGFIDRGRSQGKLLVGGRRMYEKGYYVAPTIFLDVAEDAEIISQEIFGPVVVINKFETEEEVIKLANDTCYGLMAGVFTRDITRAMRLSAELDSGMVGVNAVSTVFWQTPFGGTKESGVGRENGVHVIRSYTEPKTVFINMNA
;
A
#
# COMPACT_ATOMS: atom_id res chain seq x y z
N MET A 1 5.08 22.27 -41.71
CA MET A 1 4.10 21.27 -42.17
C MET A 1 4.05 20.16 -41.14
N GLY A 2 3.10 20.23 -40.20
CA GLY A 2 2.98 19.26 -39.11
C GLY A 2 1.54 18.80 -38.92
N TYR A 3 1.32 18.02 -37.86
CA TYR A 3 0.02 17.54 -37.35
C TYR A 3 -0.71 16.47 -38.17
N TYR A 4 -0.30 15.21 -37.97
CA TYR A 4 -1.16 14.03 -38.14
C TYR A 4 -0.79 12.95 -37.11
N TYR A 5 -1.40 13.01 -35.92
CA TYR A 5 -1.46 11.91 -34.93
C TYR A 5 -2.85 11.93 -34.27
N PRO A 6 -3.51 10.78 -34.03
CA PRO A 6 -4.97 10.76 -34.06
C PRO A 6 -5.68 10.83 -32.70
N ILE A 7 -6.30 11.98 -32.43
CA ILE A 7 -7.66 12.15 -31.85
C ILE A 7 -8.21 10.94 -31.06
N SER A 8 -7.80 10.80 -29.80
CA SER A 8 -8.54 10.08 -28.73
C SER A 8 -8.75 10.93 -27.47
N HIS A 9 -8.32 12.19 -27.49
CA HIS A 9 -7.94 12.95 -26.30
C HIS A 9 -8.97 14.02 -25.85
N HIS A 10 -10.24 13.92 -26.27
CA HIS A 10 -11.23 14.98 -26.04
C HIS A 10 -12.71 14.56 -25.85
N LEU A 11 -13.00 13.27 -25.60
CA LEU A 11 -14.34 12.81 -25.20
C LEU A 11 -14.44 12.46 -23.70
N HIS A 12 -13.37 12.67 -22.94
CA HIS A 12 -13.29 12.32 -21.51
C HIS A 12 -13.88 13.34 -20.53
N SER A 13 -14.41 14.47 -21.01
CA SER A 13 -15.08 15.48 -20.19
C SER A 13 -16.57 15.54 -20.50
N LEU A 14 -17.37 14.80 -19.74
CA LEU A 14 -18.80 15.10 -19.61
C LEU A 14 -18.95 16.36 -18.72
N MET A 15 -19.43 17.55 -19.13
CA MET A 15 -19.71 18.15 -20.47
C MET A 15 -19.65 19.71 -20.34
N PRO A 16 -20.49 20.52 -21.03
CA PRO A 16 -20.31 21.28 -22.29
C PRO A 16 -20.06 22.80 -22.02
N PRO A 17 -20.27 23.81 -22.91
CA PRO A 17 -20.62 23.86 -24.36
C PRO A 17 -19.55 24.65 -25.18
N LEU A 18 -19.72 25.16 -26.40
CA LEU A 18 -20.84 25.14 -27.37
C LEU A 18 -20.43 24.74 -28.80
N GLY A 19 -19.20 24.99 -29.24
CA GLY A 19 -18.74 24.63 -30.61
C GLY A 19 -18.32 23.16 -30.77
N SER A 20 -17.79 22.56 -29.70
CA SER A 20 -17.12 21.24 -29.73
C SER A 20 -18.06 20.04 -29.95
N ALA A 21 -19.38 20.25 -29.87
CA ALA A 21 -20.38 19.21 -30.13
C ALA A 21 -20.33 18.64 -31.56
N LEU A 22 -19.71 19.36 -32.51
CA LEU A 22 -19.56 18.90 -33.90
C LEU A 22 -18.39 17.93 -34.13
N ALA A 23 -17.54 17.68 -33.12
CA ALA A 23 -16.46 16.69 -33.19
C ALA A 23 -16.84 15.31 -32.58
N ILE A 24 -18.07 15.16 -32.07
CA ILE A 24 -18.59 13.97 -31.34
C ILE A 24 -18.51 12.65 -32.14
N LEU A 25 -18.27 12.70 -33.45
CA LEU A 25 -18.57 11.60 -34.39
C LEU A 25 -17.37 10.77 -34.88
N ARG A 26 -16.13 11.06 -34.47
CA ARG A 26 -14.91 10.43 -35.03
C ARG A 26 -14.04 9.66 -34.03
N ARG A 27 -14.38 8.36 -33.87
CA ARG A 27 -13.57 7.20 -33.40
C ARG A 27 -13.79 6.68 -31.96
N ALA A 28 -14.72 5.70 -31.89
CA ALA A 28 -14.62 4.41 -31.16
C ALA A 28 -14.90 4.28 -29.63
N LYS A 29 -15.96 3.48 -29.38
CA LYS A 29 -16.19 2.48 -28.30
C LYS A 29 -16.44 2.96 -26.86
N PHE A 30 -17.24 2.13 -26.16
CA PHE A 30 -18.12 2.49 -25.06
C PHE A 30 -17.61 1.95 -23.71
N ALA A 31 -17.92 2.67 -22.62
CA ALA A 31 -17.37 2.42 -21.29
C ALA A 31 -17.88 1.14 -20.61
N ASP A 32 -17.02 0.66 -19.72
CA ASP A 32 -16.95 -0.66 -19.09
C ASP A 32 -18.18 -1.19 -18.36
N LEU A 33 -18.53 -2.45 -18.68
CA LEU A 33 -19.03 -3.39 -17.69
C LEU A 33 -18.65 -4.85 -18.06
N PRO A 34 -17.83 -5.52 -17.26
CA PRO A 34 -16.59 -5.03 -16.66
C PRO A 34 -15.37 -5.21 -17.61
N VAL A 35 -14.58 -4.14 -17.73
CA VAL A 35 -13.14 -4.08 -18.08
C VAL A 35 -12.62 -4.61 -19.43
N GLN A 36 -13.06 -5.75 -19.97
CA GLN A 36 -12.22 -6.48 -20.94
C GLN A 36 -12.87 -6.98 -22.23
N MET A 37 -13.68 -6.15 -22.88
CA MET A 37 -13.86 -6.32 -24.34
C MET A 37 -12.63 -5.77 -25.09
N ILE A 38 -11.83 -6.71 -25.64
CA ILE A 38 -10.67 -6.56 -26.55
C ILE A 38 -9.31 -6.70 -25.85
N GLN A 39 -8.80 -7.93 -25.84
CA GLN A 39 -7.43 -8.17 -26.30
C GLN A 39 -7.45 -9.09 -27.52
N ARG A 40 -7.30 -8.48 -28.70
CA ARG A 40 -6.67 -9.10 -29.87
C ARG A 40 -5.32 -8.40 -30.09
N PRO A 41 -4.33 -9.03 -30.75
CA PRO A 41 -3.07 -8.37 -31.07
C PRO A 41 -3.33 -7.05 -31.80
N TYR A 42 -2.84 -5.95 -31.22
CA TYR A 42 -3.28 -4.58 -31.55
C TYR A 42 -3.02 -4.17 -33.02
N GLY A 43 -2.16 -4.91 -33.75
CA GLY A 43 -1.80 -4.62 -35.15
C GLY A 43 -2.86 -4.99 -36.19
N GLN A 44 -3.44 -6.19 -36.15
CA GLN A 44 -4.17 -6.73 -37.32
C GLN A 44 -5.55 -6.11 -37.59
N PHE A 45 -6.21 -5.47 -36.61
CA PHE A 45 -7.53 -4.86 -36.83
C PHE A 45 -7.45 -3.43 -37.39
N LEU A 46 -6.30 -2.76 -37.24
CA LEU A 46 -6.08 -1.42 -37.80
C LEU A 46 -6.02 -1.48 -39.34
N GLU A 47 -5.39 -2.49 -39.92
CA GLU A 47 -5.25 -2.63 -41.38
C GLU A 47 -6.59 -2.81 -42.10
N SER A 48 -7.53 -3.59 -41.53
CA SER A 48 -8.83 -3.84 -42.16
C SER A 48 -9.90 -2.77 -41.90
N SER A 49 -9.78 -1.98 -40.82
CA SER A 49 -10.82 -0.99 -40.43
C SER A 49 -10.55 0.43 -40.93
N VAL A 50 -9.30 0.76 -41.30
CA VAL A 50 -8.93 2.06 -41.89
C VAL A 50 -9.60 2.30 -43.26
N ALA A 51 -10.14 1.26 -43.90
CA ALA A 51 -10.83 1.35 -45.19
C ALA A 51 -12.27 1.93 -45.16
N ARG A 52 -12.88 2.20 -43.98
CA ARG A 52 -14.24 2.78 -43.91
C ARG A 52 -14.22 4.23 -43.39
N GLN A 53 -14.94 5.10 -44.08
CA GLN A 53 -14.84 6.55 -43.91
C GLN A 53 -15.29 7.06 -42.51
N PRO A 54 -14.68 8.13 -41.99
CA PRO A 54 -14.92 8.62 -40.63
C PRO A 54 -16.21 9.46 -40.54
N GLY A 55 -17.36 8.79 -40.55
CA GLY A 55 -18.69 9.39 -40.33
C GLY A 55 -19.75 8.44 -39.76
N ALA A 56 -19.67 7.15 -40.07
CA ALA A 56 -20.76 6.18 -39.90
C ALA A 56 -21.05 5.67 -38.46
N THR A 57 -20.63 6.37 -37.39
CA THR A 57 -20.71 5.86 -36.00
C THR A 57 -21.96 6.29 -35.22
N PHE A 58 -22.73 7.25 -35.72
CA PHE A 58 -24.00 7.70 -35.14
C PHE A 58 -25.14 7.78 -36.17
N ASP A 59 -24.90 7.32 -37.40
CA ASP A 59 -26.00 7.09 -38.34
C ASP A 59 -26.87 5.99 -37.74
N VAL A 60 -28.09 6.35 -37.32
CA VAL A 60 -29.16 5.35 -37.17
C VAL A 60 -29.25 4.66 -38.53
N PRO A 61 -29.09 3.33 -38.62
CA PRO A 61 -29.08 2.64 -39.90
C PRO A 61 -30.32 3.00 -40.72
N GLU A 62 -30.17 3.06 -42.06
CA GLU A 62 -31.28 3.36 -42.96
C GLU A 62 -32.52 2.51 -42.61
N ARG A 63 -33.73 2.99 -42.91
CA ARG A 63 -34.99 2.25 -42.63
C ARG A 63 -35.07 0.87 -43.29
N THR A 64 -34.15 0.56 -44.20
CA THR A 64 -33.92 -0.71 -44.90
C THR A 64 -33.06 -1.71 -44.11
N ALA A 65 -32.40 -1.28 -43.03
CA ALA A 65 -31.48 -2.09 -42.24
C ALA A 65 -32.21 -3.05 -41.29
N HIS A 66 -31.50 -4.12 -40.88
CA HIS A 66 -32.03 -5.14 -39.98
C HIS A 66 -32.45 -4.53 -38.62
N PRO A 67 -33.66 -4.81 -38.08
CA PRO A 67 -34.16 -4.08 -36.91
C PRO A 67 -33.31 -4.24 -35.64
N VAL A 68 -32.55 -5.35 -35.50
CA VAL A 68 -31.55 -5.52 -34.43
C VAL A 68 -30.47 -4.45 -34.47
N LEU A 69 -29.98 -4.08 -35.66
CA LEU A 69 -28.92 -3.08 -35.80
C LEU A 69 -29.45 -1.67 -35.51
N ILE A 70 -30.71 -1.41 -35.87
CA ILE A 70 -31.43 -0.20 -35.50
C ILE A 70 -31.59 -0.17 -33.97
N ALA A 71 -32.09 -1.23 -33.34
CA ALA A 71 -32.24 -1.32 -31.89
C ALA A 71 -30.92 -1.18 -31.12
N ARG A 72 -29.83 -1.83 -31.58
CA ARG A 72 -28.49 -1.69 -30.97
C ARG A 72 -28.02 -0.25 -31.01
N SER A 73 -28.22 0.43 -32.14
CA SER A 73 -27.88 1.85 -32.29
C SER A 73 -28.74 2.74 -31.39
N LEU A 74 -30.05 2.45 -31.28
CA LEU A 74 -30.96 3.17 -30.39
C LEU A 74 -30.62 2.97 -28.90
N LEU A 75 -30.21 1.77 -28.47
CA LEU A 75 -29.71 1.51 -27.11
C LEU A 75 -28.36 2.20 -26.85
N GLN A 76 -27.45 2.22 -27.83
CA GLN A 76 -26.19 2.97 -27.73
C GLN A 76 -26.45 4.48 -27.61
N ILE A 77 -27.43 5.01 -28.33
CA ILE A 77 -27.90 6.40 -28.21
C ILE A 77 -28.56 6.63 -26.84
N ALA A 78 -29.41 5.71 -26.36
CA ALA A 78 -30.04 5.81 -25.04
C ALA A 78 -28.99 5.83 -23.91
N LEU A 79 -28.06 4.86 -23.90
CA LEU A 79 -26.92 4.85 -22.97
C LEU A 79 -26.09 6.15 -23.10
N SER A 80 -25.82 6.63 -24.32
CA SER A 80 -25.12 7.90 -24.53
C SER A 80 -25.88 9.08 -23.91
N LEU A 81 -27.21 9.11 -24.03
CA LEU A 81 -28.04 10.17 -23.48
C LEU A 81 -28.19 10.07 -21.96
N GLN A 82 -28.20 8.87 -21.38
CA GLN A 82 -28.14 8.61 -19.94
C GLN A 82 -26.80 9.04 -19.32
N LEU A 83 -25.72 9.05 -20.12
CA LEU A 83 -24.45 9.68 -19.76
C LEU A 83 -24.53 11.20 -19.92
N LEU A 84 -25.13 11.69 -21.02
CA LEU A 84 -25.24 13.12 -21.35
C LEU A 84 -26.29 13.90 -20.53
N SER A 85 -27.16 13.23 -19.77
CA SER A 85 -28.28 13.87 -19.05
C SER A 85 -27.93 14.39 -17.65
N ASN A 86 -26.66 14.64 -17.31
CA ASN A 86 -26.23 14.88 -15.92
C ASN A 86 -25.30 16.10 -15.68
N THR A 87 -25.08 17.00 -16.66
CA THR A 87 -24.17 18.18 -16.47
C THR A 87 -24.67 19.48 -17.10
N GLY A 88 -25.91 19.50 -17.58
CA GLY A 88 -26.52 20.68 -18.19
C GLY A 88 -27.26 21.55 -17.17
N SER A 89 -28.01 22.54 -17.67
CA SER A 89 -29.01 23.22 -16.83
C SER A 89 -30.26 22.34 -16.69
N ALA A 90 -31.05 22.53 -15.62
CA ALA A 90 -32.18 21.66 -15.27
C ALA A 90 -33.19 21.39 -16.41
N ARG A 91 -33.37 22.33 -17.35
CA ARG A 91 -34.23 22.14 -18.53
C ARG A 91 -33.62 21.20 -19.59
N SER A 92 -32.30 21.16 -19.76
CA SER A 92 -31.67 20.23 -20.69
C SER A 92 -31.58 18.81 -20.13
N LEU A 93 -31.39 18.64 -18.81
CA LEU A 93 -31.42 17.32 -18.15
C LEU A 93 -32.74 16.58 -18.39
N GLN A 94 -33.88 17.22 -18.13
CA GLN A 94 -35.20 16.60 -18.31
C GLN A 94 -35.47 16.20 -19.77
N SER A 95 -35.04 17.04 -20.73
CA SER A 95 -35.14 16.74 -22.15
C SER A 95 -34.26 15.55 -22.56
N ALA A 96 -33.02 15.50 -22.07
CA ALA A 96 -32.08 14.42 -22.35
C ALA A 96 -32.51 13.09 -21.71
N LYS A 97 -32.97 13.09 -20.45
CA LYS A 97 -33.50 11.89 -19.78
C LYS A 97 -34.77 11.38 -20.46
N GLY A 98 -35.68 12.27 -20.85
CA GLY A 98 -36.88 11.93 -21.62
C GLY A 98 -36.56 11.46 -23.06
N ALA A 99 -35.49 11.94 -23.68
CA ALA A 99 -35.00 11.41 -24.95
C ALA A 99 -34.38 10.02 -24.77
N SER A 100 -33.47 9.84 -23.81
CA SER A 100 -32.86 8.56 -23.42
C SER A 100 -33.90 7.47 -23.24
N HIS A 101 -34.92 7.72 -22.42
CA HIS A 101 -35.99 6.77 -22.17
C HIS A 101 -36.78 6.43 -23.44
N ARG A 102 -37.15 7.41 -24.26
CA ARG A 102 -37.85 7.15 -25.54
C ARG A 102 -37.01 6.35 -26.54
N TYR A 103 -35.69 6.57 -26.59
CA TYR A 103 -34.80 5.75 -27.42
C TYR A 103 -34.67 4.33 -26.88
N PHE A 104 -34.61 4.15 -25.55
CA PHE A 104 -34.65 2.85 -24.90
C PHE A 104 -35.98 2.11 -25.16
N GLU A 105 -37.13 2.76 -24.99
CA GLU A 105 -38.45 2.20 -25.26
C GLU A 105 -38.59 1.79 -26.73
N ALA A 106 -38.20 2.67 -27.66
CA ALA A 106 -38.23 2.37 -29.09
C ALA A 106 -37.32 1.17 -29.43
N ALA A 107 -36.09 1.13 -28.89
CA ALA A 107 -35.19 0.00 -29.10
C ALA A 107 -35.76 -1.30 -28.54
N THR A 108 -36.28 -1.27 -27.31
CA THR A 108 -36.90 -2.42 -26.65
C THR A 108 -38.11 -2.91 -27.45
N GLN A 109 -38.91 -2.03 -28.04
CA GLN A 109 -40.01 -2.41 -28.94
C GLN A 109 -39.49 -3.13 -30.19
N TYR A 110 -38.40 -2.67 -30.83
CA TYR A 110 -37.79 -3.37 -31.96
C TYR A 110 -37.21 -4.75 -31.59
N VAL A 111 -36.75 -4.94 -30.37
CA VAL A 111 -36.13 -6.20 -29.89
C VAL A 111 -37.17 -7.21 -29.40
N THR A 112 -38.19 -6.74 -28.68
CA THR A 112 -39.16 -7.62 -27.99
C THR A 112 -40.42 -7.93 -28.80
N SER A 113 -40.66 -7.24 -29.92
CA SER A 113 -41.83 -7.51 -30.79
C SER A 113 -41.59 -8.57 -31.88
N GLN A 114 -40.36 -9.06 -32.05
CA GLN A 114 -40.01 -10.02 -33.11
C GLN A 114 -38.93 -11.02 -32.64
N ASP A 115 -39.33 -12.10 -31.98
CA ASP A 115 -38.42 -13.12 -31.43
C ASP A 115 -37.42 -13.71 -32.44
N LEU A 116 -37.80 -13.80 -33.73
CA LEU A 116 -36.95 -14.28 -34.82
C LEU A 116 -35.68 -13.45 -35.04
N LEU A 117 -35.66 -12.18 -34.61
CA LEU A 117 -34.51 -11.30 -34.74
C LEU A 117 -33.36 -11.66 -33.78
N LEU A 118 -33.68 -12.34 -32.67
CA LEU A 118 -32.76 -12.51 -31.55
C LEU A 118 -31.74 -13.65 -31.72
N GLY A 119 -31.95 -14.56 -32.68
CA GLY A 119 -31.07 -15.71 -32.98
C GLY A 119 -29.70 -15.35 -33.61
N SER A 120 -29.11 -14.21 -33.24
CA SER A 120 -27.86 -13.70 -33.78
C SER A 120 -26.96 -13.11 -32.69
N TYR A 121 -25.64 -13.08 -32.92
CA TYR A 121 -24.68 -12.49 -31.97
C TYR A 121 -24.94 -11.00 -31.72
N ASP A 122 -25.37 -10.25 -32.74
CA ASP A 122 -25.75 -8.84 -32.57
C ASP A 122 -27.06 -8.70 -31.76
N GLY A 123 -27.98 -9.68 -31.82
CA GLY A 123 -29.17 -9.74 -30.96
C GLY A 123 -28.81 -9.96 -29.48
N LEU A 124 -27.89 -10.89 -29.22
CA LEU A 124 -27.35 -11.12 -27.87
C LEU A 124 -26.62 -9.90 -27.30
N GLU A 125 -25.78 -9.22 -28.09
CA GLU A 125 -25.16 -7.94 -27.70
C GLU A 125 -26.21 -6.86 -27.39
N THR A 126 -27.30 -6.82 -28.17
CA THR A 126 -28.38 -5.84 -27.98
C THR A 126 -29.10 -6.05 -26.64
N LEU A 127 -29.38 -7.30 -26.26
CA LEU A 127 -29.93 -7.63 -24.95
C LEU A 127 -28.96 -7.33 -23.78
N MET A 128 -27.64 -7.45 -23.99
CA MET A 128 -26.67 -7.02 -22.98
C MET A 128 -26.69 -5.50 -22.76
N LEU A 129 -26.87 -4.71 -23.83
CA LEU A 129 -27.01 -3.25 -23.74
C LEU A 129 -28.34 -2.85 -23.06
N GLU A 130 -29.42 -3.60 -23.28
CA GLU A 130 -30.69 -3.44 -22.57
C GLU A 130 -30.48 -3.67 -21.06
N GLY A 131 -29.80 -4.77 -20.69
CA GLY A 131 -29.47 -5.10 -19.31
C GLY A 131 -28.58 -4.05 -18.63
N LEU A 132 -27.59 -3.51 -19.35
CA LEU A 132 -26.72 -2.43 -18.89
C LEU A 132 -27.50 -1.13 -18.62
N TYR A 133 -28.40 -0.74 -19.52
CA TYR A 133 -29.24 0.45 -19.35
C TYR A 133 -30.09 0.35 -18.07
N GLN A 134 -30.66 -0.83 -17.81
CA GLN A 134 -31.45 -1.11 -16.62
C GLN A 134 -30.60 -1.07 -15.34
N ILE A 135 -29.38 -1.63 -15.33
CA ILE A 135 -28.45 -1.50 -14.20
C ILE A 135 -28.18 -0.02 -13.88
N ASN A 136 -27.92 0.80 -14.91
CA ASN A 136 -27.56 2.20 -14.74
C ASN A 136 -28.71 3.07 -14.20
N GLU A 137 -29.98 2.75 -14.51
CA GLU A 137 -31.14 3.38 -13.86
C GLU A 137 -31.33 2.90 -12.40
N GLY A 138 -30.70 1.79 -11.99
CA GLY A 138 -30.87 1.15 -10.68
C GLY A 138 -31.81 -0.07 -10.69
N ASN A 139 -32.37 -0.42 -11.85
CA ASN A 139 -33.36 -1.49 -12.03
C ASN A 139 -32.67 -2.87 -12.12
N LEU A 140 -31.90 -3.26 -11.10
CA LEU A 140 -31.05 -4.46 -11.09
C LEU A 140 -31.81 -5.75 -11.51
N ARG A 141 -33.07 -5.90 -11.11
CA ARG A 141 -33.93 -7.04 -11.48
C ARG A 141 -34.29 -7.05 -12.97
N GLN A 142 -34.53 -5.90 -13.58
CA GLN A 142 -34.78 -5.80 -15.03
C GLN A 142 -33.50 -6.07 -15.82
N GLY A 143 -32.36 -5.60 -15.32
CA GLY A 143 -31.04 -5.97 -15.84
C GLY A 143 -30.82 -7.49 -15.86
N TRP A 144 -31.08 -8.14 -14.72
CA TRP A 144 -30.99 -9.60 -14.58
C TRP A 144 -31.91 -10.34 -15.57
N LEU A 145 -33.17 -9.91 -15.72
CA LEU A 145 -34.10 -10.50 -16.70
C LEU A 145 -33.60 -10.39 -18.15
N ALA A 146 -32.97 -9.27 -18.52
CA ALA A 146 -32.39 -9.09 -19.86
C ALA A 146 -31.21 -10.06 -20.12
N PHE A 147 -30.28 -10.20 -19.16
CA PHE A 147 -29.19 -11.18 -19.28
C PHE A 147 -29.71 -12.62 -19.29
N ARG A 148 -30.73 -12.95 -18.48
CA ARG A 148 -31.40 -14.25 -18.50
C ARG A 148 -32.00 -14.60 -19.86
N ARG A 149 -32.69 -13.64 -20.48
CA ARG A 149 -33.21 -13.79 -21.84
C ARG A 149 -32.08 -14.06 -22.83
N ALA A 150 -30.99 -13.29 -22.76
CA ALA A 150 -29.82 -13.47 -23.63
C ALA A 150 -29.16 -14.85 -23.45
N ILE A 151 -28.98 -15.36 -22.24
CA ILE A 151 -28.44 -16.71 -22.01
C ILE A 151 -29.33 -17.79 -22.63
N GLY A 152 -30.64 -17.73 -22.43
CA GLY A 152 -31.57 -18.70 -23.01
C GLY A 152 -31.50 -18.73 -24.55
N ILE A 153 -31.39 -17.55 -25.18
CA ILE A 153 -31.23 -17.44 -26.63
C ILE A 153 -29.86 -17.99 -27.08
N ALA A 154 -28.78 -17.70 -26.36
CA ALA A 154 -27.45 -18.22 -26.67
C ALA A 154 -27.37 -19.76 -26.57
N GLN A 155 -28.10 -20.36 -25.61
CA GLN A 155 -28.27 -21.82 -25.50
C GLN A 155 -29.03 -22.40 -26.69
N VAL A 156 -30.14 -21.78 -27.11
CA VAL A 156 -30.92 -22.21 -28.29
C VAL A 156 -30.10 -22.08 -29.58
N MET A 157 -29.30 -21.02 -29.71
CA MET A 157 -28.36 -20.81 -30.82
C MET A 157 -27.20 -21.82 -30.84
N LYS A 158 -27.00 -22.61 -29.78
CA LYS A 158 -25.82 -23.47 -29.56
C LYS A 158 -24.51 -22.70 -29.80
N VAL A 159 -24.40 -21.51 -29.20
CA VAL A 159 -23.19 -20.68 -29.26
C VAL A 159 -21.97 -21.56 -28.93
N PRO A 160 -20.98 -21.70 -29.81
CA PRO A 160 -19.93 -22.69 -29.65
C PRO A 160 -19.04 -22.33 -28.46
N ILE A 161 -18.98 -23.26 -27.51
CA ILE A 161 -18.39 -23.07 -26.18
C ILE A 161 -16.92 -23.52 -26.17
N GLN A 162 -16.60 -24.63 -26.86
CA GLN A 162 -15.24 -25.12 -27.09
C GLN A 162 -14.86 -25.11 -28.58
N SER A 163 -13.56 -25.00 -28.86
CA SER A 163 -12.95 -25.57 -30.07
C SER A 163 -12.94 -27.09 -29.94
N GLN A 164 -13.81 -27.78 -30.68
CA GLN A 164 -14.02 -29.25 -30.59
C GLN A 164 -12.86 -30.08 -31.17
N LYS A 165 -11.59 -29.86 -30.75
CA LYS A 165 -10.43 -30.52 -31.38
C LYS A 165 -9.16 -30.76 -30.56
N GLU A 166 -9.17 -30.57 -29.24
CA GLU A 166 -7.97 -30.73 -28.38
C GLU A 166 -8.24 -31.60 -27.12
N GLU A 167 -8.87 -32.76 -27.30
CA GLU A 167 -8.96 -33.82 -26.25
C GLU A 167 -8.30 -35.15 -26.66
N GLU A 168 -7.58 -35.19 -27.78
CA GLU A 168 -6.76 -36.35 -28.19
C GLU A 168 -5.28 -35.93 -28.31
N ASP A 169 -4.44 -36.60 -27.51
CA ASP A 169 -2.98 -36.79 -27.63
C ASP A 169 -2.07 -35.59 -27.97
N ASP A 170 -1.55 -34.91 -26.94
CA ASP A 170 -0.09 -34.67 -26.81
C ASP A 170 0.33 -34.24 -25.38
N GLU A 171 1.48 -34.75 -24.91
CA GLU A 171 2.16 -34.33 -23.65
C GLU A 171 3.24 -33.26 -23.90
N SER A 172 3.14 -32.50 -24.99
CA SER A 172 4.08 -31.44 -25.34
C SER A 172 3.84 -30.13 -24.56
N GLU A 173 4.95 -29.45 -24.19
CA GLU A 173 4.87 -28.11 -23.58
C GLU A 173 4.17 -27.11 -24.52
N PRO A 174 3.37 -26.16 -23.98
CA PRO A 174 2.60 -25.24 -24.80
C PRO A 174 3.50 -24.27 -25.58
N ASP A 175 3.31 -24.22 -26.90
CA ASP A 175 3.98 -23.26 -27.79
C ASP A 175 3.67 -21.81 -27.37
N PRO A 176 4.67 -21.02 -26.90
CA PRO A 176 4.46 -19.66 -26.43
C PRO A 176 4.13 -18.66 -27.54
N SER A 177 4.08 -19.07 -28.81
CA SER A 177 3.62 -18.26 -29.94
C SER A 177 2.09 -18.29 -30.13
N ILE A 178 1.38 -19.27 -29.55
CA ILE A 178 -0.07 -19.44 -29.71
C ILE A 178 -0.83 -18.71 -28.58
N ASN A 179 -0.94 -17.39 -28.70
CA ASN A 179 -2.01 -16.66 -28.01
C ASN A 179 -3.38 -17.06 -28.60
N GLN A 180 -4.01 -18.10 -28.05
CA GLN A 180 -5.39 -18.49 -28.41
C GLN A 180 -6.37 -17.38 -28.01
N VAL A 181 -6.58 -16.43 -28.92
CA VAL A 181 -7.61 -15.40 -28.76
C VAL A 181 -8.98 -16.06 -28.83
N LEU A 182 -9.73 -15.97 -27.73
CA LEU A 182 -11.13 -16.38 -27.66
C LEU A 182 -11.95 -15.88 -28.86
N THR A 183 -12.80 -16.76 -29.37
CA THR A 183 -13.76 -16.38 -30.42
C THR A 183 -14.79 -15.40 -29.87
N LYS A 184 -15.39 -14.57 -30.76
CA LYS A 184 -16.42 -13.59 -30.38
C LYS A 184 -17.56 -14.24 -29.58
N SER A 185 -17.94 -15.46 -29.95
CA SER A 185 -18.94 -16.32 -29.29
C SER A 185 -18.56 -16.68 -27.85
N GLN A 186 -17.36 -17.21 -27.63
CA GLN A 186 -16.91 -17.62 -26.29
C GLN A 186 -16.80 -16.44 -25.34
N PHE A 187 -16.31 -15.31 -25.83
CA PHE A 187 -16.23 -14.09 -25.04
C PHE A 187 -17.62 -13.59 -24.62
N LEU A 188 -18.58 -13.56 -25.55
CA LEU A 188 -19.95 -13.13 -25.30
C LEU A 188 -20.64 -14.04 -24.27
N TRP A 189 -20.46 -15.35 -24.41
CA TRP A 189 -20.98 -16.35 -23.47
C TRP A 189 -20.41 -16.19 -22.06
N PHE A 190 -19.09 -15.98 -21.93
CA PHE A 190 -18.45 -15.71 -20.64
C PHE A 190 -19.04 -14.47 -19.95
N ARG A 191 -19.16 -13.34 -20.67
CA ARG A 191 -19.68 -12.09 -20.08
C ARG A 191 -21.16 -12.19 -19.68
N LEU A 192 -21.97 -12.91 -20.45
CA LEU A 192 -23.34 -13.24 -20.07
C LEU A 192 -23.38 -14.02 -18.74
N ASN A 193 -22.55 -15.04 -18.60
CA ASN A 193 -22.42 -15.82 -17.36
C ASN A 193 -21.95 -14.98 -16.16
N TYR A 194 -20.92 -14.14 -16.34
CA TYR A 194 -20.45 -13.22 -15.29
C TYR A 194 -21.57 -12.29 -14.81
N SER A 195 -22.26 -11.61 -15.74
CA SER A 195 -23.31 -10.64 -15.41
C SER A 195 -24.54 -11.28 -14.77
N ASP A 196 -24.98 -12.45 -15.27
CA ASP A 196 -26.06 -13.22 -14.64
C ASP A 196 -25.67 -13.68 -13.23
N ARG A 197 -24.51 -14.32 -13.04
CA ARG A 197 -24.08 -14.78 -11.71
C ARG A 197 -23.88 -13.62 -10.74
N PHE A 198 -23.31 -12.50 -11.17
CA PHE A 198 -23.14 -11.33 -10.30
C PHE A 198 -24.47 -10.76 -9.81
N LEU A 199 -25.43 -10.52 -10.71
CA LEU A 199 -26.75 -10.02 -10.33
C LEU A 199 -27.56 -11.07 -9.55
N SER A 200 -27.41 -12.35 -9.88
CA SER A 200 -28.03 -13.45 -9.14
C SER A 200 -27.56 -13.49 -7.69
N LEU A 201 -26.24 -13.35 -7.45
CA LEU A 201 -25.68 -13.26 -6.11
C LEU A 201 -26.20 -12.03 -5.35
N MET A 202 -26.14 -10.83 -5.95
CA MET A 202 -26.60 -9.58 -5.31
C MET A 202 -28.11 -9.57 -4.98
N LEU A 203 -28.93 -10.23 -5.80
CA LEU A 203 -30.39 -10.28 -5.64
C LEU A 203 -30.88 -11.51 -4.86
N GLY A 204 -30.00 -12.44 -4.48
CA GLY A 204 -30.38 -13.69 -3.83
C GLY A 204 -31.17 -14.65 -4.72
N LEU A 205 -30.89 -14.65 -6.02
CA LEU A 205 -31.58 -15.42 -7.06
C LEU A 205 -30.71 -16.60 -7.57
N PRO A 206 -31.31 -17.64 -8.17
CA PRO A 206 -30.55 -18.62 -8.96
C PRO A 206 -29.79 -17.98 -10.12
N PHE A 207 -28.75 -18.65 -10.63
CA PHE A 207 -28.09 -18.37 -11.92
C PHE A 207 -28.56 -19.32 -13.04
N ALA A 208 -28.19 -19.05 -14.29
CA ALA A 208 -28.78 -19.67 -15.49
C ALA A 208 -28.02 -20.87 -16.05
N ALA A 209 -26.69 -20.81 -16.03
CA ALA A 209 -25.83 -21.78 -16.69
C ALA A 209 -24.72 -22.24 -15.73
N ALA A 210 -24.64 -23.56 -15.55
CA ALA A 210 -23.61 -24.27 -14.77
C ALA A 210 -22.41 -24.69 -15.63
N ASP A 211 -22.27 -24.09 -16.81
CA ASP A 211 -21.13 -24.31 -17.69
C ASP A 211 -19.96 -23.41 -17.26
N ASP A 212 -18.85 -24.04 -16.88
CA ASP A 212 -17.58 -23.40 -16.49
C ASP A 212 -16.44 -23.73 -17.47
N SER A 213 -16.73 -24.29 -18.65
CA SER A 213 -15.73 -24.79 -19.61
C SER A 213 -14.77 -23.71 -20.16
N PHE A 214 -15.12 -22.43 -20.04
CA PHE A 214 -14.25 -21.29 -20.36
C PHE A 214 -13.15 -21.02 -19.30
N VAL A 215 -13.01 -21.88 -18.29
CA VAL A 215 -12.03 -21.75 -17.18
C VAL A 215 -11.03 -22.91 -17.13
N SER A 216 -10.73 -23.56 -18.27
CA SER A 216 -9.63 -24.53 -18.33
C SER A 216 -8.29 -23.87 -17.96
N SER A 217 -7.37 -24.65 -17.38
CA SER A 217 -6.05 -24.16 -16.96
C SER A 217 -5.24 -23.54 -18.11
N ARG A 218 -5.37 -24.11 -19.32
CA ARG A 218 -4.77 -23.56 -20.55
C ARG A 218 -5.32 -22.16 -20.88
N VAL A 219 -6.63 -21.95 -20.80
CA VAL A 219 -7.27 -20.64 -21.04
C VAL A 219 -6.92 -19.63 -19.93
N MET A 220 -6.82 -20.08 -18.67
CA MET A 220 -6.38 -19.22 -17.54
C MET A 220 -4.94 -18.72 -17.67
N ALA A 221 -4.04 -19.55 -18.18
CA ALA A 221 -2.63 -19.19 -18.36
C ALA A 221 -2.44 -18.11 -19.44
N ALA A 222 -3.17 -18.22 -20.55
CA ALA A 222 -3.09 -17.29 -21.69
C ALA A 222 -3.81 -15.94 -21.44
N ASP A 223 -4.55 -15.81 -20.35
CA ASP A 223 -5.37 -14.63 -20.05
C ASP A 223 -4.60 -13.54 -19.31
N VAL A 224 -4.97 -12.28 -19.56
CA VAL A 224 -4.40 -11.12 -18.86
C VAL A 224 -4.90 -11.03 -17.42
N PRO A 225 -4.16 -10.38 -16.50
CA PRO A 225 -4.41 -10.45 -15.05
C PRO A 225 -5.87 -10.18 -14.64
N VAL A 226 -6.53 -9.14 -15.18
CA VAL A 226 -7.93 -8.84 -14.82
C VAL A 226 -8.90 -9.89 -15.37
N GLY A 227 -8.74 -10.35 -16.61
CA GLY A 227 -9.61 -11.36 -17.22
C GLY A 227 -9.54 -12.71 -16.48
N ARG A 228 -8.33 -13.10 -16.06
CA ARG A 228 -8.10 -14.28 -15.21
C ARG A 228 -8.88 -14.14 -13.90
N LEU A 229 -8.76 -12.99 -13.24
CA LEU A 229 -9.45 -12.71 -11.98
C LEU A 229 -10.98 -12.75 -12.14
N GLU A 230 -11.53 -12.15 -13.19
CA GLU A 230 -12.97 -12.17 -13.47
C GLU A 230 -13.51 -13.59 -13.74
N ARG A 231 -12.72 -14.46 -14.38
CA ARG A 231 -13.07 -15.87 -14.59
C ARG A 231 -13.05 -16.66 -13.27
N MET A 232 -12.07 -16.44 -12.41
CA MET A 232 -12.06 -17.00 -11.05
C MET A 232 -13.26 -16.49 -10.23
N HIS A 233 -13.59 -15.20 -10.31
CA HIS A 233 -14.78 -14.62 -9.67
C HIS A 233 -16.08 -15.26 -10.17
N THR A 234 -16.19 -15.62 -11.45
CA THR A 234 -17.38 -16.27 -12.02
C THR A 234 -17.64 -17.65 -11.42
N ILE A 235 -16.59 -18.44 -11.18
CA ILE A 235 -16.68 -19.72 -10.45
C ILE A 235 -17.08 -19.48 -9.00
N ILE A 236 -16.37 -18.58 -8.31
CA ILE A 236 -16.60 -18.29 -6.89
C ILE A 236 -18.03 -17.80 -6.65
N MET A 237 -18.56 -16.93 -7.51
CA MET A 237 -19.97 -16.51 -7.47
C MET A 237 -20.94 -17.66 -7.68
N GLY A 238 -20.66 -18.60 -8.61
CA GLY A 238 -21.48 -19.79 -8.81
C GLY A 238 -21.56 -20.65 -7.54
N ARG A 239 -20.41 -20.98 -6.95
CA ARG A 239 -20.31 -21.72 -5.68
C ARG A 239 -21.03 -21.01 -4.53
N LEU A 240 -20.80 -19.70 -4.37
CA LEU A 240 -21.48 -18.87 -3.37
C LEU A 240 -23.01 -18.91 -3.51
N ILE A 241 -23.55 -18.80 -4.73
CA ILE A 241 -25.01 -18.86 -4.95
C ILE A 241 -25.52 -20.26 -4.60
N SER A 242 -24.89 -21.33 -5.08
CA SER A 242 -25.30 -22.70 -4.77
C SER A 242 -25.26 -23.02 -3.28
N ARG A 243 -24.23 -22.55 -2.56
CA ARG A 243 -24.15 -22.63 -1.09
C ARG A 243 -25.29 -21.86 -0.43
N ASN A 244 -25.49 -20.59 -0.81
CA ASN A 244 -26.55 -19.75 -0.24
C ASN A 244 -27.94 -20.37 -0.43
N GLN A 245 -28.21 -20.96 -1.61
CA GLN A 245 -29.45 -21.66 -1.88
C GLN A 245 -29.68 -22.87 -0.96
N ARG A 246 -28.63 -23.65 -0.65
CA ARG A 246 -28.72 -24.75 0.32
C ARG A 246 -29.00 -24.24 1.73
N ILE A 247 -28.32 -23.17 2.15
CA ILE A 247 -28.54 -22.48 3.43
C ILE A 247 -29.99 -21.98 3.57
N THR A 248 -30.55 -21.34 2.53
CA THR A 248 -31.94 -20.86 2.53
C THR A 248 -32.95 -22.01 2.46
N ALA A 249 -32.71 -23.04 1.63
CA ALA A 249 -33.62 -24.18 1.49
C ALA A 249 -33.72 -25.03 2.77
N ALA A 250 -32.67 -25.07 3.59
CA ALA A 250 -32.65 -25.74 4.89
C ALA A 250 -33.12 -24.83 6.05
N HIS A 251 -33.97 -23.85 5.73
CA HIS A 251 -34.65 -22.93 6.65
C HIS A 251 -33.71 -22.22 7.64
N HIS A 252 -32.49 -21.87 7.24
CA HIS A 252 -31.53 -21.16 8.08
C HIS A 252 -31.23 -21.83 9.43
N THR A 253 -31.43 -23.14 9.55
CA THR A 253 -31.14 -23.88 10.79
C THR A 253 -29.64 -23.91 11.08
N THR A 254 -29.26 -23.87 12.36
CA THR A 254 -27.88 -24.06 12.85
C THR A 254 -27.16 -25.23 12.16
N GLN A 255 -27.86 -26.36 12.07
CA GLN A 255 -27.32 -27.60 11.52
C GLN A 255 -26.99 -27.48 10.03
N ALA A 256 -27.78 -26.70 9.27
CA ALA A 256 -27.55 -26.46 7.85
C ALA A 256 -26.39 -25.49 7.58
N LEU A 257 -26.22 -24.46 8.42
CA LEU A 257 -25.01 -23.63 8.38
C LEU A 257 -23.76 -24.47 8.68
N GLN A 258 -23.82 -25.32 9.71
CA GLN A 258 -22.69 -26.15 10.11
C GLN A 258 -22.27 -27.13 9.00
N SER A 259 -23.20 -27.70 8.24
CA SER A 259 -22.88 -28.54 7.07
C SER A 259 -22.30 -27.79 5.87
N GLU A 260 -22.41 -26.46 5.83
CA GLU A 260 -21.90 -25.61 4.73
C GLU A 260 -20.66 -24.79 5.13
N LEU A 261 -20.13 -25.00 6.35
CA LEU A 261 -18.86 -24.42 6.79
C LEU A 261 -17.68 -24.94 5.95
N GLU A 262 -17.63 -26.23 5.63
CA GLU A 262 -16.55 -26.81 4.79
C GLU A 262 -16.49 -26.17 3.39
N GLU A 263 -17.64 -25.93 2.76
CA GLU A 263 -17.72 -25.22 1.48
C GLU A 263 -17.39 -23.73 1.64
N THR A 264 -17.74 -23.12 2.79
CA THR A 264 -17.39 -21.73 3.10
C THR A 264 -15.88 -21.56 3.24
N ASP A 265 -15.20 -22.44 3.99
CA ASP A 265 -13.75 -22.46 4.14
C ASP A 265 -13.05 -22.77 2.81
N SER A 266 -13.61 -23.68 2.01
CA SER A 266 -13.10 -23.97 0.67
C SER A 266 -13.15 -22.74 -0.26
N ILE A 267 -14.22 -21.93 -0.18
CA ILE A 267 -14.34 -20.69 -0.95
C ILE A 267 -13.43 -19.58 -0.39
N ASP A 268 -13.28 -19.44 0.93
CA ASP A 268 -12.31 -18.49 1.53
C ASP A 268 -10.89 -18.84 1.08
N GLN A 269 -10.48 -20.10 1.21
CA GLN A 269 -9.17 -20.58 0.74
C GLN A 269 -8.94 -20.34 -0.75
N GLU A 270 -9.97 -20.43 -1.59
CA GLU A 270 -9.91 -20.06 -3.01
C GLU A 270 -9.67 -18.54 -3.18
N LEU A 271 -10.44 -17.70 -2.49
CA LEU A 271 -10.23 -16.24 -2.49
C LEU A 271 -8.82 -15.86 -1.98
N GLN A 272 -8.30 -16.52 -0.94
CA GLN A 272 -6.93 -16.32 -0.47
C GLN A 272 -5.89 -16.82 -1.49
N ARG A 273 -6.19 -17.90 -2.23
CA ARG A 273 -5.31 -18.42 -3.30
C ARG A 273 -5.27 -17.45 -4.48
N VAL A 274 -6.41 -16.88 -4.87
CA VAL A 274 -6.50 -15.78 -5.85
C VAL A 274 -5.58 -14.63 -5.44
N LEU A 275 -5.65 -14.14 -4.19
CA LEU A 275 -4.79 -13.04 -3.71
C LEU A 275 -3.29 -13.35 -3.91
N ARG A 276 -2.86 -14.59 -3.63
CA ARG A 276 -1.46 -15.04 -3.77
C ARG A 276 -0.99 -15.21 -5.22
N GLN A 277 -1.89 -15.31 -6.20
CA GLN A 277 -1.53 -15.42 -7.63
C GLN A 277 -1.15 -14.07 -8.26
N PHE A 278 -1.35 -12.96 -7.56
CA PHE A 278 -1.05 -11.61 -8.03
C PHE A 278 0.02 -10.96 -7.13
N PRO A 279 0.96 -10.16 -7.67
CA PRO A 279 1.96 -9.48 -6.85
C PRO A 279 1.33 -8.58 -5.79
N GLY A 280 1.97 -8.44 -4.62
CA GLY A 280 1.44 -7.63 -3.51
C GLY A 280 1.10 -6.18 -3.88
N HIS A 281 1.85 -5.58 -4.82
CA HIS A 281 1.57 -4.22 -5.32
C HIS A 281 0.25 -4.13 -6.12
N TRP A 282 -0.24 -5.23 -6.69
CA TRP A 282 -1.49 -5.25 -7.47
C TRP A 282 -2.71 -4.99 -6.59
N TRP A 283 -2.64 -5.34 -5.30
CA TRP A 283 -3.72 -5.16 -4.32
C TRP A 283 -3.67 -3.80 -3.59
N LEU A 284 -2.62 -3.01 -3.81
CA LEU A 284 -2.51 -1.64 -3.29
C LEU A 284 -3.56 -0.74 -3.96
N SER A 285 -4.10 0.20 -3.20
CA SER A 285 -5.02 1.22 -3.71
C SER A 285 -4.32 2.07 -4.78
N PRO A 286 -4.88 2.20 -5.99
CA PRO A 286 -4.28 2.97 -7.07
C PRO A 286 -4.27 4.48 -6.78
N HIS A 287 -3.22 5.17 -7.21
CA HIS A 287 -3.10 6.63 -7.06
C HIS A 287 -3.91 7.37 -8.14
N LEU A 288 -5.24 7.25 -8.09
CA LEU A 288 -6.15 7.86 -9.08
C LEU A 288 -6.14 9.40 -9.10
N CYS A 289 -5.54 10.06 -8.10
CA CYS A 289 -5.52 11.53 -8.02
C CYS A 289 -4.56 12.19 -9.03
N ASP A 290 -3.52 11.47 -9.47
CA ASP A 290 -2.46 12.00 -10.35
C ASP A 290 -2.70 11.63 -11.83
N LEU A 291 -3.73 10.83 -12.11
CA LEU A 291 -4.08 10.36 -13.45
C LEU A 291 -5.03 11.35 -14.12
N THR A 292 -4.69 11.76 -15.34
CA THR A 292 -5.62 12.53 -16.18
C THR A 292 -6.78 11.62 -16.63
N THR A 293 -8.00 12.13 -16.54
CA THR A 293 -9.20 11.43 -17.02
C THR A 293 -9.07 11.15 -18.51
N GLY A 294 -8.83 9.88 -18.86
CA GLY A 294 -8.70 9.43 -20.25
C GLY A 294 -7.32 8.97 -20.71
N ALA A 295 -6.33 8.89 -19.83
CA ALA A 295 -5.13 8.09 -20.12
C ALA A 295 -5.49 6.60 -20.20
N ILE A 296 -4.79 5.81 -21.03
CA ILE A 296 -4.93 4.33 -21.05
C ILE A 296 -4.64 3.77 -19.64
N ASP A 297 -3.63 4.32 -18.98
CA ASP A 297 -3.26 4.00 -17.60
C ASP A 297 -4.43 4.28 -16.62
N SER A 298 -5.22 5.34 -16.84
CA SER A 298 -6.40 5.63 -16.01
C SER A 298 -7.50 4.58 -16.13
N LEU A 299 -7.64 3.95 -17.31
CA LEU A 299 -8.56 2.86 -17.55
C LEU A 299 -8.08 1.58 -16.86
N GLU A 300 -6.79 1.25 -16.95
CA GLU A 300 -6.21 0.08 -16.31
C GLU A 300 -6.22 0.18 -14.78
N GLU A 301 -5.87 1.34 -14.21
CA GLU A 301 -5.91 1.60 -12.77
C GLU A 301 -7.34 1.60 -12.22
N THR A 302 -8.32 2.17 -12.95
CA THR A 302 -9.75 2.11 -12.58
C THR A 302 -10.28 0.68 -12.66
N SER A 303 -9.86 -0.07 -13.68
CA SER A 303 -10.20 -1.49 -13.85
C SER A 303 -9.65 -2.35 -12.71
N ARG A 304 -8.39 -2.10 -12.30
CA ARG A 304 -7.78 -2.74 -11.13
C ARG A 304 -8.56 -2.40 -9.86
N LEU A 305 -8.94 -1.14 -9.65
CA LEU A 305 -9.74 -0.73 -8.49
C LEU A 305 -11.08 -1.47 -8.42
N LEU A 306 -11.81 -1.55 -9.53
CA LEU A 306 -13.08 -2.28 -9.59
C LEU A 306 -12.90 -3.78 -9.33
N ALA A 307 -11.83 -4.38 -9.84
CA ALA A 307 -11.52 -5.78 -9.57
C ALA A 307 -11.13 -6.05 -8.10
N GLN A 308 -10.42 -5.11 -7.44
CA GLN A 308 -10.17 -5.14 -6.00
C GLN A 308 -11.48 -5.00 -5.19
N VAL A 309 -12.37 -4.07 -5.56
CA VAL A 309 -13.71 -3.93 -4.94
C VAL A 309 -14.54 -5.21 -5.12
N ASN A 310 -14.45 -5.87 -6.27
CA ASN A 310 -15.10 -7.16 -6.50
C ASN A 310 -14.54 -8.26 -5.58
N GLN A 311 -13.21 -8.39 -5.46
CA GLN A 311 -12.57 -9.35 -4.56
C GLN A 311 -13.00 -9.15 -3.10
N ALA A 312 -12.95 -7.92 -2.58
CA ALA A 312 -13.37 -7.61 -1.21
C ALA A 312 -14.88 -7.83 -1.01
N SER A 313 -15.69 -7.50 -2.01
CA SER A 313 -17.14 -7.74 -2.00
C SER A 313 -17.50 -9.23 -1.97
N LEU A 314 -16.73 -10.12 -2.61
CA LEU A 314 -16.97 -11.57 -2.54
C LEU A 314 -16.67 -12.13 -1.15
N LEU A 315 -15.59 -11.67 -0.50
CA LEU A 315 -15.27 -12.04 0.88
C LEU A 315 -16.33 -11.54 1.87
N LEU A 316 -16.84 -10.33 1.68
CA LEU A 316 -17.97 -9.80 2.46
C LEU A 316 -19.21 -10.71 2.31
N LEU A 317 -19.62 -11.00 1.08
CA LEU A 317 -20.82 -11.82 0.81
C LEU A 317 -20.64 -13.28 1.30
N LEU A 318 -19.42 -13.82 1.32
CA LEU A 318 -19.11 -15.15 1.85
C LEU A 318 -19.49 -15.27 3.34
N HIS A 319 -19.04 -14.34 4.19
CA HIS A 319 -19.18 -14.43 5.65
C HIS A 319 -20.45 -13.77 6.20
N LEU A 320 -21.03 -12.79 5.49
CA LEU A 320 -22.18 -12.01 5.94
C LEU A 320 -23.41 -12.83 6.37
N PRO A 321 -23.77 -13.99 5.76
CA PRO A 321 -24.89 -14.82 6.25
C PRO A 321 -24.71 -15.33 7.69
N TYR A 322 -23.48 -15.65 8.09
CA TYR A 322 -23.15 -16.08 9.46
C TYR A 322 -23.18 -14.91 10.44
N ALA A 323 -22.77 -13.72 10.00
CA ALA A 323 -22.89 -12.48 10.77
C ALA A 323 -24.37 -12.12 11.03
N ILE A 324 -25.23 -12.23 10.02
CA ILE A 324 -26.67 -11.91 10.13
C ILE A 324 -27.39 -12.83 11.15
N GLN A 325 -27.05 -14.14 11.21
CA GLN A 325 -27.69 -15.04 12.18
C GLN A 325 -27.35 -14.75 13.65
N GLY A 326 -26.17 -14.19 13.93
CA GLY A 326 -25.80 -13.80 15.29
C GLY A 326 -26.60 -12.60 15.82
N PHE A 327 -27.18 -11.79 14.92
CA PHE A 327 -28.08 -10.70 15.29
C PHE A 327 -29.46 -11.20 15.75
N SER A 328 -29.98 -12.26 15.13
CA SER A 328 -31.34 -12.80 15.39
C SER A 328 -31.39 -13.90 16.45
N SER A 329 -30.27 -14.50 16.85
CA SER A 329 -30.21 -15.63 17.79
C SER A 329 -29.01 -15.54 18.75
N SER A 330 -28.86 -16.49 19.69
CA SER A 330 -27.67 -16.54 20.56
C SER A 330 -26.45 -16.98 19.74
N PRO A 331 -25.31 -16.24 19.79
CA PRO A 331 -24.18 -16.47 18.89
C PRO A 331 -23.55 -17.85 19.09
N GLN A 332 -23.36 -18.56 17.98
CA GLN A 332 -22.84 -19.93 17.91
C GLN A 332 -21.35 -19.93 17.46
N LEU A 333 -20.79 -21.12 17.20
CA LEU A 333 -19.41 -21.29 16.76
C LEU A 333 -19.06 -20.35 15.59
N ASP A 334 -17.84 -19.82 15.62
CA ASP A 334 -17.22 -19.01 14.58
C ASP A 334 -17.94 -17.70 14.17
N TYR A 335 -18.95 -17.26 14.94
CA TYR A 335 -19.55 -15.92 14.80
C TYR A 335 -18.48 -14.82 14.82
N ALA A 336 -17.52 -14.90 15.74
CA ALA A 336 -16.44 -13.93 15.88
C ALA A 336 -15.50 -13.87 14.65
N TYR A 337 -15.19 -15.04 14.05
CA TYR A 337 -14.36 -15.13 12.85
C TYR A 337 -15.09 -14.51 11.64
N ASN A 338 -16.33 -14.93 11.41
CA ASN A 338 -17.14 -14.44 10.31
C ASN A 338 -17.45 -12.94 10.43
N MET A 339 -17.72 -12.44 11.64
CA MET A 339 -17.93 -11.01 11.90
C MET A 339 -16.65 -10.20 11.67
N HIS A 340 -15.49 -10.70 12.10
CA HIS A 340 -14.20 -10.03 11.85
C HIS A 340 -13.92 -9.88 10.35
N ASN A 341 -14.08 -10.97 9.57
CA ASN A 341 -13.89 -10.93 8.12
C ASN A 341 -14.92 -10.03 7.42
N THR A 342 -16.19 -10.04 7.88
CA THR A 342 -17.25 -9.14 7.39
C THR A 342 -16.85 -7.67 7.54
N ILE A 343 -16.39 -7.26 8.73
CA ILE A 343 -15.98 -5.87 9.00
C ILE A 343 -14.74 -5.47 8.21
N LYS A 344 -13.72 -6.34 8.16
CA LYS A 344 -12.50 -6.09 7.37
C LYS A 344 -12.82 -5.90 5.88
N ALA A 345 -13.62 -6.80 5.31
CA ALA A 345 -14.04 -6.72 3.92
C ALA A 345 -14.90 -5.46 3.65
N SER A 346 -15.77 -5.07 4.57
CA SER A 346 -16.54 -3.82 4.45
C SER A 346 -15.65 -2.59 4.37
N ARG A 347 -14.64 -2.46 5.22
CA ARG A 347 -13.67 -1.36 5.18
C ARG A 347 -12.90 -1.33 3.85
N ASP A 348 -12.46 -2.49 3.36
CA ASP A 348 -11.76 -2.63 2.09
C ASP A 348 -12.64 -2.25 0.88
N VAL A 349 -13.95 -2.50 0.94
CA VAL A 349 -14.92 -2.03 -0.06
C VAL A 349 -15.13 -0.51 0.03
N LEU A 350 -15.35 0.04 1.23
CA LEU A 350 -15.66 1.46 1.41
C LEU A 350 -14.47 2.38 1.07
N SER A 351 -13.25 2.04 1.49
CA SER A 351 -12.07 2.85 1.18
C SER A 351 -11.84 2.97 -0.33
N ARG A 352 -12.02 1.87 -1.05
CA ARG A 352 -11.90 1.78 -2.52
C ARG A 352 -13.09 2.42 -3.24
N PHE A 353 -14.30 2.33 -2.68
CA PHE A 353 -15.49 3.03 -3.18
C PHE A 353 -15.32 4.56 -3.13
N VAL A 354 -14.87 5.10 -2.00
CA VAL A 354 -14.64 6.55 -1.83
C VAL A 354 -13.59 7.05 -2.84
N LEU A 355 -12.49 6.30 -3.01
CA LEU A 355 -11.47 6.59 -4.02
C LEU A 355 -12.03 6.54 -5.45
N TYR A 356 -12.81 5.51 -5.76
CA TYR A 356 -13.47 5.35 -7.07
C TYR A 356 -14.46 6.47 -7.37
N ARG A 357 -15.28 6.88 -6.39
CA ARG A 357 -16.27 7.97 -6.53
C ARG A 357 -15.66 9.36 -6.57
N LYS A 358 -14.51 9.57 -5.93
CA LYS A 358 -13.73 10.81 -6.09
C LYS A 358 -13.30 11.02 -7.55
N PHE A 359 -12.94 9.94 -8.25
CA PHE A 359 -12.57 9.95 -9.67
C PHE A 359 -13.79 9.89 -10.62
N ASN A 360 -14.85 9.15 -10.26
CA ASN A 360 -16.02 8.89 -11.10
C ASN A 360 -17.32 9.49 -10.52
N GLN A 361 -17.56 10.77 -10.82
CA GLN A 361 -18.72 11.55 -10.34
C GLN A 361 -19.98 11.42 -11.22
N VAL A 362 -19.98 10.53 -12.23
CA VAL A 362 -21.16 10.31 -13.08
C VAL A 362 -22.18 9.42 -12.34
N PRO A 363 -23.46 9.84 -12.16
CA PRO A 363 -24.44 9.05 -11.42
C PRO A 363 -24.76 7.68 -12.04
N SER A 364 -24.83 7.60 -13.37
CA SER A 364 -25.33 6.42 -14.10
C SER A 364 -24.33 5.28 -14.27
N CYS A 365 -23.01 5.54 -14.36
CA CYS A 365 -22.02 4.52 -14.72
C CYS A 365 -21.74 3.45 -13.66
N CYS A 366 -22.21 3.63 -12.42
CA CYS A 366 -21.54 3.05 -11.25
C CYS A 366 -22.48 2.33 -10.25
N ARG A 367 -23.77 2.15 -10.59
CA ARG A 367 -24.79 1.64 -9.65
C ARG A 367 -24.45 0.31 -8.99
N ALA A 368 -23.85 -0.61 -9.74
CA ALA A 368 -23.40 -1.90 -9.20
C ALA A 368 -22.29 -1.77 -8.13
N VAL A 369 -21.56 -0.65 -8.09
CA VAL A 369 -20.55 -0.33 -7.08
C VAL A 369 -21.19 0.37 -5.88
N ASP A 370 -22.16 1.27 -6.11
CA ASP A 370 -22.95 1.89 -5.04
C ASP A 370 -23.67 0.84 -4.19
N SER A 371 -24.30 -0.16 -4.82
CA SER A 371 -24.97 -1.24 -4.08
C SER A 371 -24.00 -2.07 -3.23
N LYS A 372 -22.72 -2.19 -3.62
CA LYS A 372 -21.69 -2.84 -2.78
C LYS A 372 -21.29 -1.96 -1.59
N ALA A 373 -21.18 -0.66 -1.81
CA ALA A 373 -20.91 0.31 -0.74
C ALA A 373 -22.08 0.40 0.26
N LEU A 374 -23.33 0.30 -0.21
CA LEU A 374 -24.52 0.13 0.63
C LEU A 374 -24.41 -1.16 1.47
N THR A 375 -24.12 -2.31 0.84
CA THR A 375 -23.98 -3.58 1.57
C THR A 375 -22.88 -3.53 2.62
N ALA A 376 -21.70 -2.97 2.28
CA ALA A 376 -20.58 -2.81 3.21
C ALA A 376 -20.90 -1.86 4.38
N SER A 377 -21.52 -0.71 4.09
CA SER A 377 -21.91 0.28 5.09
C SER A 377 -22.94 -0.29 6.06
N ALA A 378 -23.99 -0.94 5.55
CA ALA A 378 -25.01 -1.58 6.38
C ALA A 378 -24.42 -2.70 7.25
N SER A 379 -23.50 -3.51 6.70
CA SER A 379 -22.81 -4.57 7.46
C SER A 379 -22.02 -4.01 8.65
N LEU A 380 -21.30 -2.90 8.45
CA LEU A 380 -20.54 -2.22 9.50
C LEU A 380 -21.44 -1.67 10.60
N VAL A 381 -22.50 -0.94 10.24
CA VAL A 381 -23.40 -0.31 11.22
C VAL A 381 -24.20 -1.36 12.01
N LEU A 382 -24.68 -2.43 11.36
CA LEU A 382 -25.34 -3.56 12.04
C LEU A 382 -24.41 -4.26 13.03
N ALA A 383 -23.12 -4.40 12.72
CA ALA A 383 -22.14 -4.97 13.64
C ALA A 383 -21.85 -4.07 14.87
N HIS A 384 -21.93 -2.74 14.73
CA HIS A 384 -21.87 -1.83 15.88
C HIS A 384 -23.14 -1.91 16.74
N LEU A 385 -24.32 -1.95 16.12
CA LEU A 385 -25.61 -2.14 16.80
C LEU A 385 -25.64 -3.41 17.66
N ASP A 386 -25.14 -4.54 17.13
CA ASP A 386 -25.02 -5.78 17.91
C ASP A 386 -24.02 -5.68 19.06
N GLY A 387 -22.92 -4.94 18.86
CA GLY A 387 -21.96 -4.64 19.92
C GLY A 387 -22.62 -3.95 21.12
N HIS A 388 -23.47 -2.95 20.86
CA HIS A 388 -24.26 -2.28 21.90
C HIS A 388 -25.28 -3.24 22.55
N ARG A 389 -26.03 -4.00 21.75
CA ARG A 389 -27.03 -4.98 22.22
C ARG A 389 -26.44 -6.00 23.19
N LEU A 390 -25.24 -6.50 22.91
CA LEU A 390 -24.59 -7.55 23.72
C LEU A 390 -23.92 -7.01 24.99
N GLY A 391 -23.77 -5.70 25.16
CA GLY A 391 -23.11 -5.08 26.33
C GLY A 391 -21.64 -5.49 26.51
N ARG A 392 -21.02 -6.02 25.45
CA ARG A 392 -19.62 -6.49 25.46
C ARG A 392 -18.71 -5.36 24.99
N ALA A 393 -17.54 -5.24 25.61
CA ALA A 393 -16.43 -4.48 25.03
C ALA A 393 -16.03 -5.15 23.70
N ASN A 394 -16.65 -4.73 22.61
CA ASN A 394 -16.45 -5.34 21.31
C ASN A 394 -15.03 -4.99 20.84
N VAL A 395 -14.20 -6.00 20.55
CA VAL A 395 -12.84 -5.81 20.03
C VAL A 395 -12.85 -5.01 18.72
N LEU A 396 -14.00 -4.88 18.06
CA LEU A 396 -14.21 -4.10 16.84
C LEU A 396 -14.63 -2.63 17.09
N MET A 397 -15.04 -2.25 18.30
CA MET A 397 -15.44 -0.87 18.65
C MET A 397 -14.28 0.14 18.66
N HIS A 398 -13.03 -0.32 18.75
CA HIS A 398 -11.85 0.57 18.82
C HIS A 398 -11.67 1.49 17.60
N GLN A 399 -12.35 1.20 16.49
CA GLN A 399 -12.36 2.01 15.26
C GLN A 399 -13.75 2.53 14.88
N ARG A 400 -14.75 2.49 15.78
CA ARG A 400 -16.13 2.96 15.52
C ARG A 400 -16.17 4.34 14.87
N LEU A 401 -15.36 5.30 15.32
CA LEU A 401 -15.33 6.65 14.73
C LEU A 401 -14.79 6.65 13.28
N GLU A 402 -13.79 5.82 12.97
CA GLU A 402 -13.23 5.67 11.62
C GLU A 402 -14.25 4.97 10.69
N ASP A 403 -14.91 3.93 11.19
CA ASP A 403 -15.94 3.16 10.48
C ASP A 403 -17.15 4.03 10.13
N LEU A 404 -17.73 4.72 11.11
CA LEU A 404 -18.83 5.66 10.89
C LEU A 404 -18.39 6.83 9.98
N GLY A 405 -17.14 7.27 10.07
CA GLY A 405 -16.56 8.24 9.14
C GLY A 405 -16.53 7.76 7.69
N LEU A 406 -16.11 6.51 7.43
CA LEU A 406 -16.16 5.89 6.11
C LEU A 406 -17.60 5.78 5.57
N VAL A 407 -18.56 5.42 6.43
CA VAL A 407 -19.98 5.38 6.07
C VAL A 407 -20.51 6.78 5.74
N GLN A 408 -20.16 7.81 6.51
CA GLN A 408 -20.50 9.21 6.22
C GLN A 408 -19.89 9.70 4.89
N MET A 409 -18.64 9.32 4.58
CA MET A 409 -18.02 9.61 3.27
C MET A 409 -18.74 8.90 2.12
N ALA A 410 -19.20 7.66 2.33
CA ALA A 410 -20.00 6.93 1.35
C ALA A 410 -21.38 7.60 1.13
N ILE A 411 -22.09 7.97 2.20
CA ILE A 411 -23.34 8.73 2.14
C ILE A 411 -23.13 10.03 1.35
N LYS A 412 -22.14 10.84 1.71
CA LYS A 412 -21.82 12.11 1.02
C LYS A 412 -21.53 11.90 -0.47
N SER A 413 -20.87 10.80 -0.82
CA SER A 413 -20.58 10.43 -2.21
C SER A 413 -21.83 10.03 -2.98
N ILE A 414 -22.79 9.35 -2.35
CA ILE A 414 -24.09 8.99 -2.95
C ILE A 414 -24.99 10.23 -3.06
N GLU A 415 -25.07 11.06 -2.02
CA GLU A 415 -25.93 12.26 -2.00
C GLU A 415 -25.50 13.34 -3.00
N GLY A 416 -24.19 13.49 -3.25
CA GLY A 416 -23.67 14.38 -4.31
C GLY A 416 -24.23 14.04 -5.70
N LEU A 417 -24.64 12.78 -5.92
CA LEU A 417 -25.24 12.30 -7.16
C LEU A 417 -26.76 12.45 -7.16
N VAL A 418 -27.41 12.35 -5.99
CA VAL A 418 -28.85 12.59 -5.81
C VAL A 418 -29.21 14.04 -6.17
N ALA A 419 -28.35 15.00 -5.84
CA ALA A 419 -28.50 16.41 -6.23
C ALA A 419 -28.59 16.62 -7.76
N LEU A 420 -28.08 15.69 -8.57
CA LEU A 420 -28.12 15.73 -10.04
C LEU A 420 -29.36 15.03 -10.63
N SER A 421 -30.00 14.10 -9.89
CA SER A 421 -31.24 13.43 -10.29
C SER A 421 -32.15 13.15 -9.07
N PRO A 422 -32.96 14.13 -8.64
CA PRO A 422 -33.94 13.94 -7.57
C PRO A 422 -34.94 12.83 -7.91
N LYS A 423 -35.40 12.07 -6.89
CA LYS A 423 -36.17 10.82 -7.03
C LYS A 423 -35.40 9.68 -7.72
N SER A 424 -34.13 9.49 -7.37
CA SER A 424 -33.35 8.32 -7.82
C SER A 424 -33.18 7.28 -6.72
N GLN A 425 -32.85 6.04 -7.08
CA GLN A 425 -32.58 4.96 -6.12
C GLN A 425 -31.55 5.35 -5.04
N GLY A 426 -30.60 6.22 -5.38
CA GLY A 426 -29.57 6.72 -4.46
C GLY A 426 -30.12 7.56 -3.31
N GLU A 427 -31.29 8.18 -3.49
CA GLU A 427 -32.00 8.91 -2.43
C GLU A 427 -32.65 7.97 -1.42
N ILE A 428 -32.98 6.74 -1.85
CA ILE A 428 -33.43 5.68 -0.95
C ILE A 428 -32.22 5.09 -0.22
N GLU A 429 -31.15 4.75 -0.95
CA GLU A 429 -29.92 4.17 -0.40
C GLU A 429 -29.26 5.10 0.64
N ALA A 430 -29.17 6.41 0.36
CA ALA A 430 -28.64 7.39 1.32
C ALA A 430 -29.53 7.53 2.58
N ARG A 431 -30.86 7.46 2.44
CA ARG A 431 -31.78 7.50 3.60
C ARG A 431 -31.64 6.24 4.47
N VAL A 432 -31.57 5.04 3.87
CA VAL A 432 -31.29 3.79 4.62
C VAL A 432 -30.03 3.93 5.46
N LEU A 433 -28.94 4.45 4.87
CA LEU A 433 -27.68 4.62 5.59
C LEU A 433 -27.73 5.68 6.69
N LYS A 434 -28.50 6.77 6.50
CA LYS A 434 -28.74 7.78 7.54
C LYS A 434 -29.55 7.21 8.71
N GLY A 435 -30.69 6.58 8.43
CA GLY A 435 -31.50 5.93 9.48
C GLY A 435 -30.72 4.87 10.25
N LEU A 436 -29.82 4.15 9.60
CA LEU A 436 -28.88 3.22 10.26
C LEU A 436 -27.90 3.95 11.19
N LEU A 437 -27.27 5.05 10.75
CA LEU A 437 -26.39 5.87 11.60
C LEU A 437 -27.13 6.49 12.79
N ASP A 438 -28.34 7.02 12.58
CA ASP A 438 -29.17 7.63 13.62
C ASP A 438 -29.63 6.59 14.66
N THR A 439 -29.86 5.35 14.22
CA THR A 439 -30.19 4.22 15.11
C THR A 439 -28.96 3.74 15.89
N GLU A 440 -27.77 3.76 15.28
CA GLU A 440 -26.51 3.40 15.94
C GLU A 440 -26.08 4.46 16.96
N ALA A 441 -26.32 5.75 16.67
CA ALA A 441 -26.14 6.85 17.63
C ALA A 441 -27.05 6.65 18.86
N ARG A 442 -28.35 6.42 18.66
CA ARG A 442 -29.30 6.11 19.76
C ARG A 442 -28.89 4.88 20.57
N ALA A 443 -28.36 3.84 19.91
CA ALA A 443 -27.86 2.65 20.59
C ALA A 443 -26.62 2.94 21.45
N ALA A 444 -25.71 3.80 20.98
CA ALA A 444 -24.56 4.25 21.75
C ALA A 444 -24.95 5.12 22.96
N ASP A 445 -26.05 5.86 22.86
CA ASP A 445 -26.67 6.61 23.97
C ASP A 445 -27.48 5.72 24.95
N GLY A 446 -27.48 4.40 24.74
CA GLY A 446 -28.04 3.40 25.65
C GLY A 446 -29.43 2.88 25.30
N VAL A 447 -30.00 3.23 24.13
CA VAL A 447 -31.27 2.67 23.67
C VAL A 447 -31.06 1.23 23.18
N LEU A 448 -31.73 0.27 23.82
CA LEU A 448 -31.70 -1.13 23.38
C LEU A 448 -32.62 -1.33 22.17
N HIS A 449 -32.15 -2.11 21.19
CA HIS A 449 -32.88 -2.39 19.94
C HIS A 449 -32.93 -3.89 19.66
N THR A 450 -33.97 -4.33 18.95
CA THR A 450 -34.08 -5.67 18.38
C THR A 450 -33.99 -5.58 16.86
N ILE A 451 -33.23 -6.50 16.25
CA ILE A 451 -33.04 -6.56 14.79
C ILE A 451 -33.74 -7.81 14.26
N HIS A 452 -34.69 -7.60 13.35
CA HIS A 452 -35.46 -8.64 12.69
C HIS A 452 -35.07 -8.73 11.21
N PHE A 453 -34.93 -9.96 10.71
CA PHE A 453 -34.71 -10.26 9.31
C PHE A 453 -35.87 -11.14 8.84
N ASP A 454 -36.71 -10.62 7.94
CA ASP A 454 -37.79 -11.39 7.30
C ASP A 454 -37.23 -12.20 6.11
N GLU A 455 -38.03 -13.14 5.59
CA GLU A 455 -37.64 -14.06 4.50
C GLU A 455 -36.92 -13.37 3.32
N TRP A 456 -36.04 -14.14 2.65
CA TRP A 456 -35.45 -13.82 1.35
C TRP A 456 -36.51 -13.86 0.22
N GLY A 457 -37.62 -13.14 0.39
CA GLY A 457 -38.75 -13.10 -0.53
C GLY A 457 -38.32 -12.56 -1.89
N SER A 458 -38.67 -13.26 -2.96
CA SER A 458 -38.19 -12.98 -4.31
C SER A 458 -38.49 -11.55 -4.80
N GLY A 459 -37.44 -10.74 -4.93
CA GLY A 459 -37.41 -9.52 -5.75
C GLY A 459 -38.28 -8.33 -5.29
N GLY A 460 -37.63 -7.35 -4.67
CA GLY A 460 -38.17 -6.01 -4.47
C GLY A 460 -37.03 -4.99 -4.49
N GLU A 461 -37.30 -3.81 -5.04
CA GLU A 461 -36.37 -2.66 -5.05
C GLU A 461 -36.10 -2.19 -3.61
N CYS A 462 -34.97 -1.49 -3.38
CA CYS A 462 -34.70 -0.94 -2.05
C CYS A 462 -35.82 0.04 -1.67
N TYR A 463 -36.31 -0.06 -0.45
CA TYR A 463 -37.21 0.91 0.15
C TYR A 463 -36.74 1.19 1.58
N VAL A 464 -37.19 2.33 2.11
CA VAL A 464 -37.02 2.71 3.51
C VAL A 464 -38.36 3.25 4.00
N PHE A 465 -38.73 2.80 5.19
CA PHE A 465 -39.91 3.24 5.92
C PHE A 465 -39.49 3.50 7.36
N GLU A 466 -39.77 4.72 7.82
CA GLU A 466 -39.42 5.23 9.14
C GLU A 466 -40.72 5.63 9.82
N GLU A 467 -41.05 4.98 10.94
CA GLU A 467 -42.27 5.26 11.71
C GLU A 467 -41.92 5.32 13.20
N GLY A 468 -41.93 6.53 13.76
CA GLY A 468 -41.46 6.80 15.11
C GLY A 468 -39.97 6.50 15.26
N GLU A 469 -39.64 5.54 16.13
CA GLU A 469 -38.26 5.14 16.41
C GLU A 469 -37.79 3.91 15.62
N THR A 470 -38.69 3.29 14.84
CA THR A 470 -38.47 2.06 14.08
C THR A 470 -37.96 2.34 12.66
N LEU A 471 -36.91 1.61 12.25
CA LEU A 471 -36.37 1.63 10.90
C LEU A 471 -36.68 0.30 10.20
N ASP A 472 -37.49 0.33 9.13
CA ASP A 472 -37.84 -0.81 8.29
C ASP A 472 -37.33 -0.56 6.86
N PHE A 473 -36.37 -1.36 6.39
CA PHE A 473 -35.78 -1.17 5.07
C PHE A 473 -35.55 -2.48 4.33
N ARG A 474 -35.41 -2.37 3.01
CA ARG A 474 -35.01 -3.48 2.14
C ARG A 474 -33.73 -3.12 1.38
N ALA A 475 -32.76 -4.02 1.39
CA ALA A 475 -31.49 -3.85 0.67
C ALA A 475 -31.08 -5.13 -0.08
N PRO A 476 -30.28 -5.03 -1.17
CA PRO A 476 -29.72 -6.19 -1.86
C PRO A 476 -28.95 -7.07 -0.89
N TYR A 477 -29.04 -8.40 -1.10
CA TYR A 477 -28.48 -9.45 -0.24
C TYR A 477 -28.99 -9.54 1.21
N PHE A 478 -29.42 -8.44 1.83
CA PHE A 478 -29.96 -8.42 3.19
C PHE A 478 -31.42 -8.88 3.30
N GLY A 479 -32.20 -8.76 2.22
CA GLY A 479 -33.65 -8.93 2.30
C GLY A 479 -34.29 -7.71 2.98
N ARG A 480 -35.33 -7.94 3.78
CA ARG A 480 -35.94 -6.91 4.62
C ARG A 480 -35.34 -6.98 6.02
N VAL A 481 -34.88 -5.83 6.50
CA VAL A 481 -34.32 -5.63 7.84
C VAL A 481 -35.22 -4.66 8.57
N ARG A 482 -35.65 -5.01 9.78
CA ARG A 482 -36.35 -4.09 10.67
C ARG A 482 -35.63 -3.97 12.00
N ILE A 483 -35.46 -2.74 12.47
CA ILE A 483 -34.85 -2.41 13.76
C ILE A 483 -35.88 -1.65 14.59
N GLU A 484 -36.32 -2.26 15.70
CA GLU A 484 -37.32 -1.71 16.63
C GLU A 484 -36.67 -1.48 18.01
N PRO A 485 -37.00 -0.39 18.74
CA PRO A 485 -36.55 -0.20 20.12
C PRO A 485 -37.21 -1.22 21.07
N LEU A 486 -36.48 -1.65 22.10
CA LEU A 486 -36.93 -2.66 23.06
C LEU A 486 -37.73 -2.01 24.21
N GLU A 487 -39.05 -2.19 24.25
CA GLU A 487 -39.87 -1.78 25.41
C GLU A 487 -39.46 -2.51 26.70
N VAL A 488 -38.86 -1.77 27.65
CA VAL A 488 -38.59 -2.30 29.00
C VAL A 488 -39.88 -2.34 29.81
N ARG A 489 -40.59 -3.48 29.77
CA ARG A 489 -41.69 -3.74 30.73
C ARG A 489 -41.11 -3.99 32.13
N PRO A 490 -41.58 -3.29 33.19
CA PRO A 490 -41.13 -3.55 34.55
C PRO A 490 -41.62 -4.92 35.02
N ASN A 491 -40.68 -5.79 35.44
CA ASN A 491 -40.99 -7.14 35.91
C ASN A 491 -41.59 -7.11 37.34
N PRO A 492 -42.84 -7.58 37.56
CA PRO A 492 -43.53 -7.44 38.84
C PRO A 492 -43.13 -8.51 39.88
N ARG A 493 -41.83 -8.62 40.18
CA ARG A 493 -41.29 -9.48 41.27
C ARG A 493 -40.07 -8.87 41.97
N ALA A 494 -40.27 -7.75 42.67
CA ALA A 494 -39.39 -7.29 43.75
C ALA A 494 -40.17 -6.37 44.72
N ALA A 495 -41.00 -6.96 45.57
CA ALA A 495 -41.75 -6.21 46.58
C ALA A 495 -41.08 -6.32 47.97
N ALA A 496 -40.89 -5.16 48.61
CA ALA A 496 -40.71 -4.98 50.05
C ALA A 496 -39.30 -5.34 50.64
N PRO A 497 -38.93 -4.87 51.86
CA PRO A 497 -37.91 -3.80 51.92
C PRO A 497 -36.86 -3.89 53.06
N GLY A 498 -35.77 -3.12 52.91
CA GLY A 498 -35.00 -2.54 54.04
C GLY A 498 -33.64 -3.18 54.36
N GLY A 499 -32.58 -2.36 54.38
CA GLY A 499 -31.23 -2.75 54.82
C GLY A 499 -30.15 -2.24 53.86
N PRO A 500 -29.07 -1.57 54.32
CA PRO A 500 -28.33 -0.63 53.47
C PRO A 500 -27.09 -1.21 52.78
N LEU A 501 -26.83 -0.74 51.56
CA LEU A 501 -25.48 -0.63 51.01
C LEU A 501 -25.29 0.81 50.49
N ASP A 502 -24.24 1.45 50.98
CA ASP A 502 -23.98 2.89 50.84
C ASP A 502 -23.00 3.15 49.66
N ARG A 503 -23.21 4.27 48.94
CA ARG A 503 -22.35 4.86 47.87
C ARG A 503 -22.14 3.98 46.62
N GLN A 504 -22.42 4.48 45.42
CA GLN A 504 -21.63 5.56 44.81
C GLN A 504 -22.46 6.47 43.88
N PHE A 505 -22.25 7.78 44.05
CA PHE A 505 -22.38 8.91 43.11
C PHE A 505 -23.47 8.83 42.00
N GLY A 506 -24.50 9.68 41.95
CA GLY A 506 -24.72 10.95 42.65
C GLY A 506 -24.31 12.15 41.78
N ILE A 507 -25.03 12.40 40.69
CA ILE A 507 -24.94 13.65 39.92
C ILE A 507 -25.89 14.66 40.56
N ALA A 508 -25.33 15.75 41.10
CA ALA A 508 -26.11 16.90 41.54
C ALA A 508 -26.12 17.96 40.44
N THR A 509 -27.29 18.54 40.18
CA THR A 509 -27.47 19.66 39.26
C THR A 509 -27.07 20.98 39.93
N SER A 510 -26.43 21.88 39.17
CA SER A 510 -26.33 23.30 39.53
C SER A 510 -26.32 24.17 38.27
N THR A 511 -27.29 25.09 38.18
CA THR A 511 -27.49 26.00 37.05
C THR A 511 -27.02 27.43 37.35
N SER A 512 -26.00 27.90 36.65
CA SER A 512 -25.69 29.31 36.29
C SER A 512 -24.39 29.30 35.46
N SER A 513 -24.11 30.23 34.54
CA SER A 513 -24.82 31.44 34.08
C SER A 513 -24.65 31.60 32.56
N SER A 514 -25.56 32.36 31.94
CA SER A 514 -25.49 32.74 30.53
C SER A 514 -24.45 33.83 30.26
N GLU A 515 -23.62 33.67 29.22
CA GLU A 515 -23.14 34.79 28.38
C GLU A 515 -22.54 34.28 27.05
N GLU A 516 -23.05 34.86 25.95
CA GLU A 516 -22.50 35.09 24.61
C GLU A 516 -21.54 34.08 23.93
N ILE A 517 -22.01 33.46 22.84
CA ILE A 517 -21.18 32.92 21.75
C ILE A 517 -21.23 33.92 20.59
N GLU A 518 -20.14 34.67 20.38
CA GLU A 518 -19.92 35.39 19.12
C GLU A 518 -19.46 34.43 18.02
N ALA A 519 -19.97 34.64 16.80
CA ALA A 519 -19.57 33.88 15.61
C ALA A 519 -18.37 34.53 14.92
N TRP A 520 -17.52 33.75 14.25
CA TRP A 520 -16.55 34.17 13.22
C TRP A 520 -15.94 32.93 12.51
N PRO A 521 -15.32 33.05 11.32
CA PRO A 521 -15.96 33.49 10.09
C PRO A 521 -15.77 32.49 8.93
N SER A 522 -16.53 32.67 7.85
CA SER A 522 -16.35 31.91 6.61
C SER A 522 -15.08 32.33 5.84
N LEU A 523 -14.37 31.36 5.25
CA LEU A 523 -13.23 31.62 4.35
C LEU A 523 -13.45 30.97 2.98
N GLN A 524 -12.91 31.65 1.96
CA GLN A 524 -13.36 31.56 0.57
C GLN A 524 -12.43 30.72 -0.31
N SER A 525 -12.91 30.47 -1.54
CA SER A 525 -12.27 29.74 -2.63
C SER A 525 -10.87 30.22 -3.04
N VAL A 526 -9.99 29.29 -3.42
CA VAL A 526 -8.94 29.47 -4.43
C VAL A 526 -8.95 28.27 -5.40
N ALA A 527 -8.62 28.51 -6.67
CA ALA A 527 -8.86 27.62 -7.82
C ALA A 527 -7.59 26.82 -8.26
N PRO A 528 -7.73 25.77 -9.11
CA PRO A 528 -6.62 24.87 -9.47
C PRO A 528 -5.84 25.30 -10.73
N GLY A 529 -4.55 24.93 -10.82
CA GLY A 529 -3.75 25.17 -12.03
C GLY A 529 -2.42 24.41 -12.12
N ASN A 530 -2.30 23.58 -13.17
CA ASN A 530 -1.09 23.10 -13.85
C ASN A 530 -0.04 22.27 -13.08
N ALA A 531 0.10 21.00 -13.49
CA ALA A 531 1.31 20.21 -13.33
C ALA A 531 1.63 19.46 -14.64
N VAL A 532 2.82 19.70 -15.21
CA VAL A 532 3.43 18.86 -16.26
C VAL A 532 4.94 18.77 -15.99
N ALA A 533 5.42 17.52 -15.92
CA ALA A 533 6.81 17.06 -16.01
C ALA A 533 7.80 17.28 -14.84
N SER A 534 8.40 16.13 -14.50
CA SER A 534 9.76 15.88 -13.97
C SER A 534 9.97 15.73 -12.45
N LEU A 535 10.46 14.53 -12.10
CA LEU A 535 11.43 14.20 -11.02
C LEU A 535 11.12 14.59 -9.56
N ALA A 536 9.92 15.09 -9.23
CA ALA A 536 9.51 15.41 -7.84
C ALA A 536 8.79 14.26 -7.09
N GLY A 537 8.63 13.08 -7.70
CA GLY A 537 7.75 12.00 -7.22
C GLY A 537 8.14 11.25 -5.94
N LEU A 538 9.14 11.73 -5.17
CA LEU A 538 9.49 11.21 -3.84
C LEU A 538 8.94 12.09 -2.70
N ASP A 539 8.57 13.34 -2.96
CA ASP A 539 8.05 14.25 -1.93
C ASP A 539 6.53 14.07 -1.68
N SER A 540 5.79 13.46 -2.62
CA SER A 540 4.33 13.30 -2.50
C SER A 540 3.87 12.13 -1.61
N MET A 541 4.75 11.18 -1.28
CA MET A 541 4.42 10.10 -0.32
C MET A 541 4.33 10.59 1.14
N VAL A 542 4.69 11.85 1.42
CA VAL A 542 4.96 12.29 2.79
C VAL A 542 3.78 13.05 3.44
N SER A 543 2.79 13.47 2.65
CA SER A 543 1.72 14.41 3.06
C SER A 543 0.29 13.83 3.24
N SER A 544 0.03 12.55 2.98
CA SER A 544 -1.33 11.97 2.98
C SER A 544 -1.72 11.09 4.18
N ASN A 545 -0.97 11.15 5.29
CA ASN A 545 -1.39 10.56 6.57
C ASN A 545 -1.75 11.69 7.56
N SER A 546 -3.01 12.13 7.54
CA SER A 546 -3.55 13.12 8.47
C SER A 546 -3.83 12.50 9.84
N PHE A 547 -2.77 12.33 10.63
CA PHE A 547 -2.87 12.13 12.08
C PHE A 547 -2.73 13.52 12.72
N THR A 548 -3.83 14.13 13.16
CA THR A 548 -3.82 15.46 13.80
C THR A 548 -3.23 15.36 15.21
N PRO A 549 -2.05 15.93 15.49
CA PRO A 549 -1.51 16.04 16.84
C PRO A 549 -2.22 17.19 17.59
N ASN A 550 -1.74 17.53 18.80
CA ASN A 550 -2.12 18.80 19.44
C ASN A 550 -1.48 19.97 18.69
N ASP A 551 -2.17 20.50 17.68
CA ASP A 551 -1.61 21.43 16.68
C ASP A 551 -0.99 22.70 17.29
N GLY A 552 -1.59 23.26 18.35
CA GLY A 552 -1.20 24.55 18.93
C GLY A 552 0.20 24.67 19.55
N LEU A 553 0.97 23.57 19.70
CA LEU A 553 2.35 23.60 20.25
C LEU A 553 3.45 23.18 19.25
N LEU A 554 3.11 22.52 18.15
CA LEU A 554 4.08 22.04 17.17
C LEU A 554 4.25 23.01 15.99
N GLU A 555 3.24 23.84 15.71
CA GLU A 555 3.33 24.88 14.66
C GLU A 555 4.35 25.98 15.01
N GLU A 556 4.45 26.42 16.28
CA GLU A 556 5.37 27.49 16.71
C GLU A 556 6.85 27.07 16.86
N THR A 557 7.19 25.78 16.73
CA THR A 557 8.59 25.36 16.85
C THR A 557 9.38 25.71 15.58
N ASP A 558 10.22 26.74 15.66
CA ASP A 558 11.28 27.03 14.69
C ASP A 558 12.57 26.25 15.02
N LEU A 559 13.21 25.69 13.99
CA LEU A 559 14.53 25.09 14.11
C LEU A 559 15.59 26.19 13.96
N PRO A 560 16.38 26.52 15.00
CA PRO A 560 17.36 27.61 14.93
C PRO A 560 18.61 27.26 14.09
N TRP A 561 18.66 26.05 13.53
CA TRP A 561 19.85 25.47 12.90
C TRP A 561 19.70 25.44 11.37
N ASN A 562 20.72 25.96 10.68
CA ASN A 562 20.83 25.97 9.22
C ASN A 562 22.33 25.99 8.84
N THR A 563 22.64 26.18 7.55
CA THR A 563 24.05 26.21 7.06
C THR A 563 24.87 27.39 7.58
N ASP A 564 24.22 28.49 7.97
CA ASP A 564 24.87 29.72 8.48
C ASP A 564 24.97 29.71 10.02
N ASN A 565 24.13 28.92 10.70
CA ASN A 565 24.14 28.70 12.14
C ASN A 565 24.10 27.20 12.45
N LEU A 566 25.28 26.58 12.46
CA LEU A 566 25.44 25.14 12.65
C LEU A 566 25.49 24.74 14.15
N PRO A 567 24.81 23.66 14.55
CA PRO A 567 24.89 23.14 15.91
C PRO A 567 26.25 22.46 16.14
N THR A 568 26.97 22.93 17.16
CA THR A 568 28.35 22.50 17.48
C THR A 568 28.47 21.84 18.85
N LYS A 569 27.40 21.83 19.65
CA LYS A 569 27.40 21.36 21.05
C LYS A 569 26.77 19.97 21.18
N LEU A 570 27.19 19.20 22.18
CA LEU A 570 26.57 17.93 22.55
C LEU A 570 25.15 18.17 23.06
N PHE A 571 24.22 17.24 22.87
CA PHE A 571 22.87 17.32 23.42
C PHE A 571 22.70 16.27 24.53
N ILE A 572 22.71 16.73 25.78
CA ILE A 572 22.60 15.90 26.98
C ILE A 572 21.50 16.47 27.88
N ASN A 573 20.60 15.61 28.33
CA ASN A 573 19.54 15.94 29.28
C ASN A 573 18.65 17.13 28.84
N ASN A 574 18.23 17.11 27.56
CA ASN A 574 17.49 18.16 26.85
C ASN A 574 18.17 19.55 26.81
N LYS A 575 19.50 19.58 26.89
CA LYS A 575 20.32 20.81 26.84
C LYS A 575 21.51 20.64 25.88
N PHE A 576 21.86 21.72 25.20
CA PHE A 576 23.10 21.81 24.43
C PHE A 576 24.27 22.19 25.36
N VAL A 577 25.34 21.39 25.39
CA VAL A 577 26.48 21.50 26.31
C VAL A 577 27.83 21.39 25.59
N GLU A 578 28.86 22.06 26.11
CA GLU A 578 30.25 21.88 25.66
C GLU A 578 30.78 20.50 26.07
N SER A 579 31.82 20.00 25.39
CA SER A 579 32.59 18.84 25.90
C SER A 579 33.34 19.20 27.18
N LYS A 580 33.34 18.30 28.16
CA LYS A 580 34.16 18.38 29.38
C LYS A 580 35.64 18.55 29.09
N SER A 581 36.13 17.98 27.97
CA SER A 581 37.53 18.04 27.59
C SER A 581 37.95 19.35 26.90
N GLY A 582 36.99 20.17 26.47
CA GLY A 582 37.25 21.35 25.64
C GLY A 582 37.86 21.03 24.27
N ARG A 583 37.83 19.76 23.84
CA ARG A 583 38.32 19.33 22.51
C ARG A 583 37.22 19.42 21.47
N TYR A 584 37.63 19.67 20.24
CA TYR A 584 36.74 19.87 19.09
C TYR A 584 37.20 19.06 17.89
N LEU A 585 36.24 18.70 17.04
CA LEU A 585 36.41 18.10 15.72
C LEU A 585 36.49 19.19 14.66
N THR A 586 37.31 18.95 13.63
CA THR A 586 37.41 19.77 12.43
C THR A 586 36.71 19.06 11.27
N VAL A 587 35.80 19.76 10.59
CA VAL A 587 34.96 19.22 9.51
C VAL A 587 35.09 20.12 8.29
N TYR A 588 35.25 19.50 7.11
CA TYR A 588 35.48 20.16 5.83
C TYR A 588 34.35 19.83 4.85
N ASN A 589 34.16 20.69 3.85
CA ASN A 589 33.20 20.48 2.76
C ASN A 589 33.85 19.63 1.66
N PRO A 590 33.31 18.45 1.29
CA PRO A 590 33.89 17.61 0.25
C PRO A 590 33.80 18.17 -1.18
N LYS A 591 32.96 19.19 -1.39
CA LYS A 591 32.78 19.89 -2.67
C LYS A 591 34.04 20.64 -3.13
N ASP A 592 34.81 21.19 -2.19
CA ASP A 592 35.94 22.09 -2.48
C ASP A 592 37.14 21.96 -1.54
N GLY A 593 36.98 21.31 -0.38
CA GLY A 593 37.99 21.17 0.67
C GLY A 593 37.98 22.31 1.70
N CYS A 594 37.01 23.24 1.64
CA CYS A 594 36.94 24.37 2.57
C CYS A 594 36.55 23.93 3.99
N LEU A 595 37.03 24.67 5.00
CA LEU A 595 36.67 24.45 6.40
C LEU A 595 35.18 24.81 6.62
N VAL A 596 34.41 23.89 7.21
CA VAL A 596 33.02 24.13 7.63
C VAL A 596 32.97 24.53 9.11
N SER A 597 33.68 23.79 9.97
CA SER A 597 33.81 24.14 11.38
C SER A 597 35.02 23.46 12.01
N ASP A 598 35.68 24.16 12.94
CA ASP A 598 36.74 23.67 13.82
C ASP A 598 36.26 23.53 15.29
N LYS A 599 34.94 23.67 15.55
CA LYS A 599 34.36 23.82 16.89
C LYS A 599 33.25 22.81 17.23
N VAL A 600 33.13 21.71 16.49
CA VAL A 600 32.16 20.66 16.85
C VAL A 600 32.67 19.90 18.07
N ALA A 601 31.95 19.92 19.20
CA ALA A 601 32.38 19.32 20.46
C ALA A 601 32.71 17.83 20.29
N LEU A 602 33.88 17.42 20.78
CA LEU A 602 34.33 16.02 20.78
C LEU A 602 33.99 15.39 22.14
N ALA A 603 32.90 14.64 22.22
CA ALA A 603 32.53 13.94 23.45
C ALA A 603 33.63 12.97 23.91
N ASP A 604 34.11 13.13 25.14
CA ASP A 604 35.06 12.22 25.77
C ASP A 604 34.37 11.18 26.68
N ALA A 605 35.15 10.45 27.49
CA ALA A 605 34.60 9.46 28.42
C ALA A 605 33.76 10.09 29.55
N ALA A 606 34.02 11.34 29.96
CA ALA A 606 33.23 12.05 30.96
C ALA A 606 31.93 12.60 30.36
N ASP A 607 31.94 13.05 29.10
CA ASP A 607 30.72 13.39 28.36
C ASP A 607 29.80 12.17 28.18
N VAL A 608 30.37 10.99 27.90
CA VAL A 608 29.63 9.71 27.83
C VAL A 608 29.07 9.31 29.20
N GLU A 609 29.84 9.50 30.29
CA GLU A 609 29.38 9.24 31.66
C GLU A 609 28.18 10.12 32.03
N ASP A 610 28.24 11.44 31.78
CA ASP A 610 27.14 12.38 32.00
C ASP A 610 25.88 11.97 31.21
N ALA A 611 26.05 11.54 29.95
CA ALA A 611 24.96 11.05 29.12
C ALA A 611 24.30 9.77 29.69
N VAL A 612 25.10 8.83 30.20
CA VAL A 612 24.60 7.60 30.84
C VAL A 612 23.91 7.88 32.18
N VAL A 613 24.48 8.73 33.03
CA VAL A 613 23.89 9.11 34.34
C VAL A 613 22.49 9.71 34.15
N ALA A 614 22.33 10.63 33.19
CA ALA A 614 21.02 11.20 32.90
C ALA A 614 20.04 10.19 32.27
N ALA A 615 20.51 9.22 31.50
CA ALA A 615 19.68 8.13 30.96
C ALA A 615 19.23 7.14 32.04
N GLU A 616 20.11 6.77 32.98
CA GLU A 616 19.75 5.93 34.14
C GLU A 616 18.76 6.64 35.07
N ALA A 617 18.87 7.96 35.26
CA ALA A 617 17.92 8.75 36.03
C ALA A 617 16.52 8.80 35.37
N ALA A 618 16.44 8.86 34.04
CA ALA A 618 15.18 8.91 33.30
C ALA A 618 14.48 7.54 33.19
N PHE A 619 15.24 6.45 33.11
CA PHE A 619 14.73 5.11 32.79
C PHE A 619 13.59 4.60 33.70
N PRO A 620 13.61 4.76 35.04
CA PRO A 620 12.54 4.25 35.93
C PRO A 620 11.15 4.83 35.64
N THR A 621 11.09 6.07 35.14
CA THR A 621 9.86 6.73 34.70
C THR A 621 9.55 6.37 33.24
N TRP A 622 10.54 6.49 32.35
CA TRP A 622 10.36 6.23 30.92
C TRP A 622 9.86 4.82 30.59
N ARG A 623 10.40 3.79 31.28
CA ARG A 623 9.95 2.39 31.12
C ARG A 623 8.48 2.16 31.52
N LYS A 624 7.87 3.10 32.25
CA LYS A 624 6.47 3.07 32.70
C LYS A 624 5.57 4.00 31.88
N THR A 625 6.14 4.86 31.03
CA THR A 625 5.39 5.74 30.14
C THR A 625 4.50 4.89 29.22
N PRO A 626 3.17 5.12 29.17
CA PRO A 626 2.25 4.30 28.38
C PRO A 626 2.63 4.21 26.89
N PRO A 627 2.38 3.07 26.21
CA PRO A 627 2.70 2.86 24.81
C PRO A 627 2.20 3.93 23.84
N ASN A 628 0.98 4.43 24.03
CA ASN A 628 0.41 5.51 23.23
C ASN A 628 1.20 6.81 23.38
N ILE A 629 1.60 7.18 24.60
CA ILE A 629 2.41 8.38 24.84
C ILE A 629 3.79 8.26 24.16
N ARG A 630 4.43 7.07 24.21
CA ARG A 630 5.69 6.84 23.47
C ARG A 630 5.51 6.89 21.95
N ARG A 631 4.40 6.37 21.43
CA ARG A 631 4.02 6.45 20.02
C ARG A 631 3.86 7.90 19.59
N ASP A 632 3.11 8.69 20.35
CA ASP A 632 2.79 10.07 20.01
C ASP A 632 4.07 10.93 19.98
N MET A 633 5.02 10.73 20.90
CA MET A 633 6.34 11.39 20.83
C MET A 633 7.16 10.99 19.58
N LEU A 634 7.11 9.73 19.15
CA LEU A 634 7.77 9.28 17.91
C LEU A 634 7.10 9.87 16.66
N LEU A 635 5.78 9.95 16.64
CA LEU A 635 5.02 10.60 15.55
C LEU A 635 5.27 12.11 15.50
N ASN A 636 5.30 12.79 16.65
CA ASN A 636 5.65 14.22 16.73
C ASN A 636 7.06 14.47 16.20
N LEU A 637 8.03 13.62 16.52
CA LEU A 637 9.39 13.72 15.98
C LEU A 637 9.41 13.51 14.47
N ALA A 638 8.63 12.55 13.94
CA ALA A 638 8.49 12.35 12.49
C ALA A 638 7.92 13.59 11.78
N THR A 639 6.87 14.20 12.34
CA THR A 639 6.27 15.45 11.83
C THR A 639 7.25 16.63 11.88
N LEU A 640 8.02 16.77 12.96
CA LEU A 640 9.01 17.83 13.11
C LEU A 640 10.21 17.67 12.15
N ILE A 641 10.71 16.44 11.95
CA ILE A 641 11.74 16.16 10.94
C ILE A 641 11.25 16.56 9.54
N LEU A 642 10.00 16.20 9.21
CA LEU A 642 9.39 16.54 7.94
C LEU A 642 9.28 18.06 7.74
N LYS A 643 8.77 18.77 8.74
CA LYS A 643 8.64 20.24 8.75
C LYS A 643 9.98 20.94 8.48
N HIS A 644 11.08 20.41 9.02
CA HIS A 644 12.43 20.99 8.87
C HIS A 644 13.34 20.23 7.89
N SER A 645 12.75 19.41 7.03
CA SER A 645 13.45 18.52 6.06
C SER A 645 14.51 19.24 5.23
N GLN A 646 14.20 20.42 4.68
CA GLN A 646 15.12 21.21 3.86
C GLN A 646 16.38 21.65 4.63
N ALA A 647 16.24 22.11 5.88
CA ALA A 647 17.36 22.55 6.71
C ALA A 647 18.24 21.37 7.14
N LEU A 648 17.63 20.24 7.54
CA LEU A 648 18.33 19.02 7.88
C LEU A 648 19.10 18.44 6.67
N ALA A 649 18.48 18.44 5.50
CA ALA A 649 19.12 18.03 4.25
C ALA A 649 20.31 18.93 3.90
N ALA A 650 20.15 20.26 3.94
CA ALA A 650 21.23 21.21 3.65
C ALA A 650 22.45 21.01 4.57
N MET A 651 22.23 20.87 5.89
CA MET A 651 23.31 20.58 6.85
C MET A 651 23.97 19.21 6.61
N THR A 652 23.24 18.22 6.09
CA THR A 652 23.80 16.92 5.72
C THR A 652 24.66 17.03 4.47
N ARG A 653 24.16 17.64 3.39
CA ARG A 653 24.88 17.82 2.12
C ARG A 653 26.17 18.61 2.26
N LEU A 654 26.18 19.64 3.11
CA LEU A 654 27.35 20.49 3.40
C LEU A 654 28.62 19.70 3.79
N THR A 655 28.45 18.50 4.34
CA THR A 655 29.57 17.67 4.83
C THR A 655 29.61 16.26 4.23
N LEU A 656 28.47 15.72 3.79
CA LEU A 656 28.43 14.44 3.08
C LEU A 656 28.80 14.58 1.59
N GLY A 657 28.48 15.72 0.97
CA GLY A 657 28.62 15.92 -0.48
C GLY A 657 27.55 15.21 -1.32
N GLY A 658 26.56 14.54 -0.71
CA GLY A 658 25.48 13.92 -1.46
C GLY A 658 24.64 14.95 -2.23
N PRO A 659 24.23 14.68 -3.49
CA PRO A 659 23.43 15.62 -4.28
C PRO A 659 22.06 15.91 -3.67
N VAL A 660 21.50 17.10 -3.94
CA VAL A 660 20.16 17.51 -3.48
C VAL A 660 19.04 16.56 -3.91
N SER A 661 19.20 15.86 -5.04
CA SER A 661 18.29 14.83 -5.54
C SER A 661 18.28 13.53 -4.73
N VAL A 662 19.29 13.29 -3.87
CA VAL A 662 19.45 12.07 -3.08
C VAL A 662 19.42 12.38 -1.58
N VAL A 663 20.27 13.31 -1.13
CA VAL A 663 20.38 13.73 0.27
C VAL A 663 19.43 14.89 0.51
N GLY A 664 18.15 14.52 0.61
CA GLY A 664 17.00 15.40 0.65
C GLY A 664 15.75 14.59 0.98
N GLY A 665 14.72 14.66 0.13
CA GLY A 665 13.47 13.93 0.32
C GLY A 665 13.63 12.41 0.52
N MET A 666 14.59 11.77 -0.14
CA MET A 666 14.81 10.31 0.00
C MET A 666 15.30 9.90 1.40
N GLU A 667 16.40 10.50 1.89
CA GLU A 667 16.92 10.17 3.23
C GLU A 667 15.96 10.62 4.34
N VAL A 668 15.38 11.81 4.22
CA VAL A 668 14.44 12.33 5.21
C VAL A 668 13.15 11.51 5.22
N GLY A 669 12.61 11.15 4.05
CA GLY A 669 11.45 10.27 3.93
C GLY A 669 11.70 8.89 4.55
N PHE A 670 12.88 8.32 4.31
CA PHE A 670 13.31 7.07 4.96
C PHE A 670 13.32 7.23 6.49
N ALA A 671 13.94 8.28 7.03
CA ALA A 671 14.01 8.57 8.46
C ALA A 671 12.63 8.80 9.13
N VAL A 672 11.74 9.56 8.47
CA VAL A 672 10.36 9.82 8.90
C VAL A 672 9.56 8.50 8.95
N GLU A 673 9.71 7.65 7.94
CA GLU A 673 9.01 6.37 7.90
C GLU A 673 9.54 5.37 8.94
N ALA A 674 10.84 5.40 9.27
CA ALA A 674 11.38 4.64 10.40
C ALA A 674 10.62 4.94 11.71
N LEU A 675 10.45 6.23 12.00
CA LEU A 675 9.76 6.70 13.21
C LEU A 675 8.27 6.32 13.19
N ARG A 676 7.58 6.50 12.05
CA ARG A 676 6.17 6.10 11.89
C ARG A 676 5.99 4.59 12.06
N TYR A 677 6.81 3.78 11.41
CA TYR A 677 6.78 2.32 11.50
C TYR A 677 6.97 1.83 12.95
N PHE A 678 8.01 2.30 13.64
CA PHE A 678 8.28 1.87 15.02
C PHE A 678 7.38 2.53 16.08
N ALA A 679 6.80 3.70 15.82
CA ALA A 679 5.69 4.23 16.62
C ALA A 679 4.49 3.27 16.58
N GLY A 680 4.23 2.65 15.44
CA GLY A 680 3.23 1.60 15.28
C GLY A 680 3.47 0.34 16.11
N TRP A 681 4.67 0.13 16.66
CA TRP A 681 5.04 -1.07 17.42
C TRP A 681 5.02 -0.92 18.95
N THR A 682 4.83 0.28 19.51
CA THR A 682 4.96 0.53 20.96
C THR A 682 4.03 -0.31 21.83
N ASP A 683 2.87 -0.69 21.28
CA ASP A 683 1.80 -1.49 21.89
C ASP A 683 1.61 -2.89 21.24
N LYS A 684 2.41 -3.25 20.22
CA LYS A 684 2.23 -4.49 19.43
C LYS A 684 3.30 -5.56 19.65
N LEU A 685 4.34 -5.27 20.44
CA LEU A 685 5.31 -6.28 20.84
C LEU A 685 4.73 -7.20 21.92
N ALA A 686 4.03 -8.25 21.46
CA ALA A 686 3.49 -9.27 22.34
C ALA A 686 4.60 -10.07 23.06
N GLY A 687 4.28 -10.52 24.27
CA GLY A 687 4.99 -11.60 24.95
C GLY A 687 4.52 -12.98 24.48
N GLU A 688 4.83 -14.02 25.26
CA GLU A 688 4.40 -15.39 25.00
C GLU A 688 3.71 -15.97 26.25
N THR A 689 2.79 -16.90 26.07
CA THR A 689 2.10 -17.62 27.16
C THR A 689 2.17 -19.12 26.89
N TYR A 690 2.51 -19.90 27.89
CA TYR A 690 2.63 -21.36 27.81
C TYR A 690 1.63 -22.03 28.76
N PRO A 691 1.06 -23.18 28.36
CA PRO A 691 0.03 -23.86 29.14
C PRO A 691 0.58 -24.43 30.47
N GLU A 692 -0.35 -24.68 31.39
CA GLU A 692 -0.11 -25.09 32.78
C GLU A 692 -0.11 -26.62 32.99
N GLU A 693 0.22 -27.39 31.95
CA GLU A 693 0.20 -28.87 31.96
C GLU A 693 1.07 -29.52 33.05
N ASP A 694 2.09 -28.82 33.53
CA ASP A 694 2.98 -29.22 34.64
C ASP A 694 2.65 -28.53 35.98
N GLY A 695 1.48 -27.90 36.10
CA GLY A 695 1.03 -27.16 37.27
C GLY A 695 1.52 -25.71 37.36
N PHE A 696 2.23 -25.21 36.34
CA PHE A 696 2.73 -23.84 36.29
C PHE A 696 2.27 -23.07 35.05
N PHE A 697 1.46 -22.03 35.24
CA PHE A 697 1.18 -21.08 34.16
C PHE A 697 2.41 -20.18 33.93
N LYS A 698 2.88 -20.05 32.67
CA LYS A 698 4.10 -19.29 32.35
C LYS A 698 3.83 -18.18 31.35
N ILE A 699 4.38 -16.99 31.62
CA ILE A 699 4.31 -15.80 30.78
C ILE A 699 5.74 -15.32 30.49
N VAL A 700 6.10 -15.13 29.22
CA VAL A 700 7.33 -14.44 28.82
C VAL A 700 6.99 -13.00 28.48
N ARG A 701 7.58 -12.04 29.21
CA ARG A 701 7.43 -10.60 28.96
C ARG A 701 8.65 -10.05 28.23
N GLN A 702 8.45 -9.16 27.28
CA GLN A 702 9.53 -8.44 26.60
C GLN A 702 9.78 -7.10 27.35
N GLU A 703 10.79 -7.04 28.22
CA GLU A 703 11.13 -5.82 28.97
C GLU A 703 12.22 -4.98 28.26
N PRO A 704 12.21 -3.64 28.32
CA PRO A 704 13.33 -2.84 27.83
C PRO A 704 14.63 -3.14 28.59
N LEU A 705 15.76 -3.14 27.87
CA LEU A 705 17.09 -3.42 28.40
C LEU A 705 17.59 -2.36 29.40
N GLY A 706 17.22 -1.09 29.23
CA GLY A 706 17.69 0.03 30.05
C GLY A 706 18.29 1.15 29.22
N VAL A 707 19.54 1.52 29.54
CA VAL A 707 20.33 2.45 28.72
C VAL A 707 20.97 1.67 27.57
N VAL A 708 20.61 2.03 26.35
CA VAL A 708 21.15 1.45 25.12
C VAL A 708 21.75 2.55 24.26
N SER A 709 22.64 2.18 23.35
CA SER A 709 23.40 3.14 22.56
C SER A 709 23.52 2.76 21.09
N ALA A 710 23.80 3.77 20.28
CA ALA A 710 24.04 3.68 18.86
C ALA A 710 25.32 4.42 18.47
N ILE A 711 26.04 3.90 17.50
CA ILE A 711 27.14 4.56 16.79
C ILE A 711 26.78 4.54 15.31
N THR A 712 26.58 5.72 14.70
CA THR A 712 26.12 5.86 13.31
C THR A 712 27.27 6.13 12.34
N PRO A 713 27.10 5.74 11.06
CA PRO A 713 28.04 6.07 10.00
C PRO A 713 27.74 7.48 9.47
N TRP A 714 28.54 7.93 8.52
CA TRP A 714 28.38 9.23 7.86
C TRP A 714 27.55 9.18 6.57
N ASN A 715 27.32 8.00 5.99
CA ASN A 715 26.78 7.89 4.63
C ASN A 715 25.25 8.02 4.54
N ALA A 716 24.54 7.90 5.66
CA ALA A 716 23.11 8.23 5.80
C ALA A 716 22.84 8.73 7.23
N PRO A 717 23.26 9.95 7.60
CA PRO A 717 23.27 10.42 8.99
C PRO A 717 21.89 10.47 9.66
N ILE A 718 20.87 11.01 8.99
CA ILE A 718 19.50 11.15 9.52
C ILE A 718 18.76 9.80 9.42
N GLY A 719 18.95 9.09 8.32
CA GLY A 719 18.39 7.75 8.11
C GLY A 719 18.85 6.77 9.20
N SER A 720 20.17 6.68 9.42
CA SER A 720 20.77 5.82 10.45
C SER A 720 20.42 6.26 11.88
N PHE A 721 20.26 7.57 12.11
CA PHE A 721 19.81 8.11 13.40
C PHE A 721 18.44 7.57 13.76
N CYS A 722 17.47 7.69 12.84
CA CYS A 722 16.09 7.27 13.09
C CYS A 722 15.96 5.74 13.10
N ALA A 723 16.66 5.02 12.20
CA ALA A 723 16.70 3.56 12.16
C ALA A 723 17.10 2.92 13.51
N LYS A 724 18.03 3.57 14.24
CA LYS A 724 18.52 3.08 15.53
C LYS A 724 17.72 3.60 16.72
N ALA A 725 17.33 4.88 16.70
CA ALA A 725 16.60 5.51 17.79
C ALA A 725 15.17 4.99 17.92
N ALA A 726 14.45 4.88 16.81
CA ALA A 726 13.03 4.57 16.80
C ALA A 726 12.68 3.22 17.48
N PRO A 727 13.31 2.07 17.16
CA PRO A 727 12.99 0.81 17.83
C PRO A 727 13.45 0.78 19.31
N ALA A 728 14.53 1.48 19.66
CA ALA A 728 15.00 1.59 21.04
C ALA A 728 14.01 2.37 21.93
N LEU A 729 13.53 3.51 21.43
CA LEU A 729 12.56 4.36 22.12
C LEU A 729 11.17 3.72 22.16
N ALA A 730 10.75 3.06 21.07
CA ALA A 730 9.46 2.38 21.00
C ALA A 730 9.33 1.28 22.06
N THR A 731 10.39 0.52 22.29
CA THR A 731 10.49 -0.52 23.34
C THR A 731 10.63 0.03 24.76
N GLY A 732 10.84 1.34 24.94
CA GLY A 732 10.94 1.98 26.25
C GLY A 732 12.35 2.02 26.84
N ASN A 733 13.39 1.89 26.01
CA ASN A 733 14.78 2.13 26.43
C ASN A 733 15.10 3.63 26.44
N CYS A 734 16.09 4.03 27.25
CA CYS A 734 16.75 5.34 27.11
C CYS A 734 17.93 5.19 26.16
N PHE A 735 18.13 6.18 25.28
CA PHE A 735 18.94 6.04 24.08
C PHE A 735 20.06 7.10 23.99
N ILE A 736 21.27 6.65 23.69
CA ILE A 736 22.46 7.51 23.48
C ILE A 736 23.00 7.26 22.08
N ILE A 737 23.10 8.29 21.24
CA ILE A 737 23.67 8.15 19.90
C ILE A 737 24.98 8.92 19.76
N LYS A 738 26.02 8.27 19.23
CA LYS A 738 27.25 8.91 18.75
C LYS A 738 27.21 9.06 17.24
N LEU A 739 27.15 10.31 16.80
CA LEU A 739 27.16 10.73 15.40
C LEU A 739 28.58 10.65 14.83
N SER A 740 28.70 10.25 13.57
CA SER A 740 29.97 10.27 12.85
C SER A 740 30.62 11.66 12.86
N GLU A 741 31.92 11.68 13.14
CA GLU A 741 32.79 12.86 13.08
C GLU A 741 32.76 13.61 11.74
N LYS A 742 32.43 12.91 10.64
CA LYS A 742 32.38 13.51 9.30
C LYS A 742 31.11 14.32 9.00
N THR A 743 29.99 13.97 9.62
CA THR A 743 28.66 14.52 9.27
C THR A 743 27.79 14.80 10.52
N PRO A 744 28.26 15.63 11.47
CA PRO A 744 27.61 15.77 12.78
C PRO A 744 26.35 16.66 12.74
N PHE A 745 26.29 17.66 11.86
CA PHE A 745 25.42 18.83 12.03
C PHE A 745 23.92 18.51 12.03
N ALA A 746 23.41 17.78 11.05
CA ALA A 746 21.99 17.43 11.00
C ALA A 746 21.59 16.54 12.20
N GLY A 747 22.47 15.61 12.61
CA GLY A 747 22.25 14.78 13.79
C GLY A 747 22.24 15.57 15.10
N LEU A 748 23.08 16.61 15.24
CA LEU A 748 23.04 17.50 16.42
C LEU A 748 21.79 18.40 16.41
N ALA A 749 21.36 18.87 15.24
CA ALA A 749 20.14 19.66 15.08
C ALA A 749 18.89 18.93 15.59
N MET A 750 18.86 17.60 15.47
CA MET A 750 17.81 16.74 16.01
C MET A 750 17.55 16.95 17.51
N GLY A 751 18.52 17.43 18.30
CA GLY A 751 18.32 17.69 19.73
C GLY A 751 17.18 18.69 20.00
N SER A 752 17.06 19.73 19.17
CA SER A 752 15.95 20.68 19.26
C SER A 752 14.61 20.00 18.97
N LEU A 753 14.56 19.13 17.95
CA LEU A 753 13.34 18.42 17.53
C LEU A 753 12.93 17.33 18.53
N VAL A 754 13.89 16.61 19.11
CA VAL A 754 13.69 15.64 20.19
C VAL A 754 13.07 16.31 21.41
N LYS A 755 13.56 17.49 21.80
CA LYS A 755 12.98 18.28 22.89
C LYS A 755 11.55 18.74 22.56
N ALA A 756 11.32 19.26 21.35
CA ALA A 756 10.01 19.75 20.91
C ALA A 756 8.97 18.63 20.72
N ALA A 757 9.39 17.42 20.33
CA ALA A 757 8.54 16.24 20.24
C ALA A 757 8.03 15.74 21.60
N GLY A 758 8.55 16.27 22.71
CA GLY A 758 8.12 15.98 24.08
C GLY A 758 8.92 14.91 24.82
N PHE A 759 10.04 14.42 24.26
CA PHE A 759 10.87 13.42 24.94
C PHE A 759 11.40 13.95 26.29
N PRO A 760 11.19 13.22 27.42
CA PRO A 760 11.66 13.68 28.72
C PRO A 760 13.19 13.84 28.79
N PRO A 761 13.71 14.79 29.60
CA PRO A 761 15.15 14.94 29.80
C PRO A 761 15.83 13.63 30.21
N GLY A 762 16.91 13.29 29.51
CA GLY A 762 17.70 12.07 29.73
C GLY A 762 17.25 10.86 28.91
N VAL A 763 16.05 10.87 28.33
CA VAL A 763 15.55 9.74 27.51
C VAL A 763 16.32 9.60 26.19
N PHE A 764 16.78 10.70 25.60
CA PHE A 764 17.48 10.73 24.32
C PHE A 764 18.66 11.71 24.39
N GLN A 765 19.89 11.17 24.29
CA GLN A 765 21.15 11.91 24.28
C GLN A 765 21.81 11.82 22.90
N ILE A 766 22.46 12.89 22.44
CA ILE A 766 23.14 12.96 21.13
C ILE A 766 24.55 13.52 21.34
N LEU A 767 25.54 12.75 20.91
CA LEU A 767 26.97 13.05 21.06
C LEU A 767 27.63 13.13 19.68
N SER A 768 28.43 14.17 19.44
CA SER A 768 29.43 14.18 18.37
C SER A 768 30.77 13.69 18.92
N GLY A 769 31.53 12.94 18.12
CA GLY A 769 32.76 12.31 18.61
C GLY A 769 33.49 11.51 17.54
N ASP A 770 34.67 10.98 17.88
CA ASP A 770 35.51 10.16 16.99
C ASP A 770 35.51 8.68 17.40
N GLY A 771 36.53 7.92 17.00
CA GLY A 771 36.71 6.54 17.43
C GLY A 771 36.91 6.37 18.95
N SER A 772 37.43 7.38 19.66
CA SER A 772 37.63 7.35 21.11
C SER A 772 36.31 7.44 21.87
N THR A 773 35.38 8.27 21.41
CA THR A 773 34.00 8.34 21.92
C THR A 773 33.26 7.01 21.70
N GLY A 774 33.41 6.41 20.51
CA GLY A 774 32.85 5.10 20.20
C GLY A 774 33.43 3.98 21.07
N ALA A 775 34.72 4.03 21.38
CA ALA A 775 35.36 3.12 22.32
C ALA A 775 34.81 3.28 23.74
N ALA A 776 34.71 4.52 24.25
CA ALA A 776 34.18 4.81 25.58
C ALA A 776 32.75 4.25 25.77
N ILE A 777 31.86 4.46 24.79
CA ILE A 777 30.51 3.87 24.74
C ILE A 777 30.58 2.34 24.75
N SER A 778 31.42 1.75 23.91
CA SER A 778 31.52 0.29 23.73
C SER A 778 32.06 -0.42 24.96
N SER A 779 32.98 0.21 25.71
CA SER A 779 33.50 -0.31 26.98
C SER A 779 32.65 0.06 28.21
N HIS A 780 31.63 0.92 28.08
CA HIS A 780 30.90 1.44 29.25
C HIS A 780 30.14 0.32 30.00
N MET A 781 30.29 0.25 31.32
CA MET A 781 29.76 -0.85 32.13
C MET A 781 28.24 -0.80 32.35
N ARG A 782 27.61 0.37 32.19
CA ARG A 782 26.18 0.57 32.48
C ARG A 782 25.32 0.62 31.22
N ILE A 783 25.92 0.81 30.04
CA ILE A 783 25.27 0.60 28.74
C ILE A 783 24.99 -0.90 28.52
N ARG A 784 23.74 -1.25 28.18
CA ARG A 784 23.23 -2.62 28.05
C ARG A 784 23.24 -3.17 26.62
N LYS A 785 23.28 -2.27 25.62
CA LYS A 785 23.39 -2.61 24.20
C LYS A 785 24.11 -1.53 23.41
N VAL A 786 24.86 -1.94 22.38
CA VAL A 786 25.41 -1.07 21.32
C VAL A 786 24.89 -1.56 19.97
N SER A 787 24.23 -0.69 19.19
CA SER A 787 24.08 -0.87 17.74
C SER A 787 25.14 -0.05 17.02
N PHE A 788 25.92 -0.68 16.13
CA PHE A 788 26.94 -0.02 15.33
C PHE A 788 26.68 -0.26 13.84
N THR A 789 26.78 0.80 13.05
CA THR A 789 26.94 0.68 11.59
C THR A 789 28.26 1.32 11.15
N GLY A 790 29.04 0.62 10.34
CA GLY A 790 30.31 1.13 9.81
C GLY A 790 31.26 0.01 9.37
N SER A 791 32.58 0.26 9.41
CA SER A 791 33.55 -0.71 8.89
C SER A 791 33.64 -2.00 9.72
N THR A 792 33.83 -3.14 9.05
CA THR A 792 34.01 -4.45 9.68
C THR A 792 35.14 -4.48 10.71
N LEU A 793 36.24 -3.76 10.46
CA LEU A 793 37.36 -3.62 11.41
C LEU A 793 36.93 -2.95 12.72
N THR A 794 36.10 -1.90 12.65
CA THR A 794 35.58 -1.23 13.86
C THR A 794 34.50 -2.08 14.54
N GLY A 795 33.65 -2.77 13.77
CA GLY A 795 32.68 -3.73 14.31
C GLY A 795 33.32 -4.83 15.17
N LYS A 796 34.41 -5.43 14.68
CA LYS A 796 35.21 -6.40 15.44
C LYS A 796 35.74 -5.82 16.76
N LYS A 797 36.31 -4.60 16.75
CA LYS A 797 36.76 -3.90 17.95
C LYS A 797 35.62 -3.61 18.94
N ILE A 798 34.43 -3.25 18.46
CA ILE A 798 33.26 -3.02 19.30
C ILE A 798 32.78 -4.31 19.96
N GLN A 799 32.76 -5.42 19.22
CA GLN A 799 32.47 -6.75 19.77
C GLN A 799 33.47 -7.14 20.87
N GLU A 800 34.77 -6.93 20.65
CA GLU A 800 35.82 -7.17 21.65
C GLU A 800 35.64 -6.30 22.91
N MET A 801 35.35 -5.00 22.74
CA MET A 801 35.16 -4.08 23.88
C MET A 801 33.91 -4.43 24.69
N ALA A 802 32.81 -4.79 24.02
CA ALA A 802 31.60 -5.28 24.67
C ALA A 802 31.85 -6.57 25.46
N ALA A 803 32.60 -7.51 24.88
CA ALA A 803 32.97 -8.77 25.51
C ALA A 803 33.88 -8.56 26.74
N ARG A 804 34.87 -7.66 26.64
CA ARG A 804 35.80 -7.34 27.75
C ARG A 804 35.17 -6.53 28.88
N SER A 805 34.07 -5.80 28.63
CA SER A 805 33.44 -4.96 29.65
C SER A 805 32.37 -5.69 30.46
N ASN A 806 31.20 -5.94 29.87
CA ASN A 806 29.98 -6.32 30.60
C ASN A 806 29.07 -7.26 29.79
N LEU A 807 29.59 -7.87 28.72
CA LEU A 807 28.84 -8.73 27.80
C LEU A 807 27.56 -8.08 27.23
N LYS A 808 27.55 -6.74 27.09
CA LYS A 808 26.43 -5.99 26.50
C LYS A 808 26.05 -6.56 25.13
N ARG A 809 24.75 -6.52 24.80
CA ARG A 809 24.27 -6.95 23.48
C ARG A 809 24.89 -6.07 22.40
N VAL A 810 25.34 -6.67 21.30
CA VAL A 810 25.87 -5.94 20.15
C VAL A 810 25.02 -6.26 18.92
N THR A 811 24.70 -5.24 18.15
CA THR A 811 24.18 -5.37 16.78
C THR A 811 25.14 -4.66 15.86
N LEU A 812 25.60 -5.36 14.82
CA LEU A 812 26.60 -4.90 13.88
C LEU A 812 26.00 -4.91 12.48
N GLU A 813 25.97 -3.76 11.81
CA GLU A 813 25.67 -3.62 10.39
C GLU A 813 26.93 -3.12 9.68
N LEU A 814 27.57 -3.98 8.90
CA LEU A 814 28.94 -3.75 8.45
C LEU A 814 29.02 -3.59 6.93
N GLY A 815 30.26 -3.51 6.43
CA GLY A 815 30.53 -3.39 5.00
C GLY A 815 30.06 -4.59 4.19
N GLY A 816 30.02 -4.42 2.87
CA GLY A 816 29.58 -5.45 1.95
C GLY A 816 30.35 -5.47 0.62
N LYS A 817 30.21 -6.59 -0.08
CA LYS A 817 30.67 -6.79 -1.44
C LYS A 817 29.60 -7.54 -2.26
N SER A 818 28.40 -6.97 -2.23
CA SER A 818 27.17 -7.60 -2.72
C SER A 818 27.30 -8.06 -4.18
N PRO A 819 27.03 -9.34 -4.49
CA PRO A 819 26.98 -9.84 -5.85
C PRO A 819 25.62 -9.57 -6.51
N ALA A 820 25.61 -9.23 -7.80
CA ALA A 820 24.44 -9.24 -8.66
C ALA A 820 24.65 -10.24 -9.80
N LEU A 821 23.78 -11.24 -9.90
CA LEU A 821 23.87 -12.35 -10.85
C LEU A 821 22.87 -12.12 -11.98
N VAL A 822 23.34 -12.02 -13.22
CA VAL A 822 22.51 -11.67 -14.38
C VAL A 822 22.54 -12.81 -15.39
N PHE A 823 21.44 -13.57 -15.46
CA PHE A 823 21.29 -14.72 -16.35
C PHE A 823 20.83 -14.32 -17.75
N ASP A 824 21.06 -15.20 -18.73
CA ASP A 824 20.73 -14.97 -20.14
C ASP A 824 19.25 -14.65 -20.40
N ASP A 825 18.35 -15.07 -19.51
CA ASP A 825 16.90 -14.83 -19.58
C ASP A 825 16.44 -13.54 -18.87
N ALA A 826 17.35 -12.81 -18.22
CA ALA A 826 17.05 -11.60 -17.48
C ALA A 826 16.38 -10.52 -18.35
N ASN A 827 15.54 -9.68 -17.73
CA ASN A 827 15.25 -8.38 -18.32
C ASN A 827 16.52 -7.51 -18.25
N LEU A 828 17.23 -7.43 -19.39
CA LEU A 828 18.53 -6.79 -19.51
C LEU A 828 18.52 -5.31 -19.10
N ASP A 829 17.50 -4.55 -19.50
CA ASP A 829 17.40 -3.12 -19.18
C ASP A 829 17.11 -2.88 -17.70
N ASN A 830 16.28 -3.74 -17.09
CA ASN A 830 16.07 -3.74 -15.64
C ASN A 830 17.37 -4.08 -14.88
N ALA A 831 18.07 -5.15 -15.28
CA ALA A 831 19.31 -5.58 -14.63
C ALA A 831 20.41 -4.50 -14.71
N VAL A 832 20.60 -3.89 -15.88
CA VAL A 832 21.52 -2.75 -16.06
C VAL A 832 21.12 -1.56 -15.19
N THR A 833 19.84 -1.18 -15.19
CA THR A 833 19.35 -0.02 -14.41
C THR A 833 19.63 -0.18 -12.92
N TRP A 834 19.26 -1.33 -12.33
CA TRP A 834 19.51 -1.62 -10.92
C TRP A 834 21.01 -1.66 -10.58
N CYS A 835 21.82 -2.33 -11.41
CA CYS A 835 23.25 -2.48 -11.13
C CYS A 835 24.05 -1.18 -11.37
N VAL A 836 23.59 -0.27 -12.22
CA VAL A 836 24.18 1.08 -12.35
C VAL A 836 23.77 1.96 -11.17
N ASN A 837 22.48 1.98 -10.83
CA ASN A 837 21.97 2.79 -9.71
C ASN A 837 22.68 2.45 -8.39
N ALA A 838 23.05 1.17 -8.18
CA ALA A 838 23.79 0.72 -7.00
C ALA A 838 25.15 1.42 -6.76
N ILE A 839 25.85 1.87 -7.81
CA ILE A 839 27.12 2.62 -7.68
C ILE A 839 26.99 4.13 -7.89
N ILE A 840 25.84 4.58 -8.39
CA ILE A 840 25.51 6.01 -8.56
C ILE A 840 24.90 6.58 -7.28
N ILE A 841 24.03 5.83 -6.59
CA ILE A 841 23.39 6.27 -5.34
C ILE A 841 24.46 6.60 -4.30
N ASN A 842 24.38 7.82 -3.74
CA ASN A 842 25.36 8.35 -2.77
C ASN A 842 26.83 8.23 -3.21
N THR A 843 27.11 8.28 -4.51
CA THR A 843 28.46 8.09 -5.09
C THR A 843 29.07 6.72 -4.70
N GLY A 844 28.23 5.68 -4.61
CA GLY A 844 28.64 4.31 -4.26
C GLY A 844 29.01 4.11 -2.78
N GLN A 845 28.71 5.08 -1.92
CA GLN A 845 28.98 5.04 -0.48
C GLN A 845 27.82 4.33 0.25
N ALA A 846 27.53 3.09 -0.14
CA ALA A 846 26.47 2.25 0.41
C ALA A 846 26.99 0.82 0.62
N CYS A 847 26.87 0.29 1.84
CA CYS A 847 27.40 -1.04 2.21
C CYS A 847 26.73 -2.18 1.42
N PHE A 848 25.45 -2.02 1.06
CA PHE A 848 24.68 -3.00 0.30
C PHE A 848 24.85 -2.89 -1.23
N ALA A 849 25.67 -1.97 -1.74
CA ALA A 849 25.85 -1.72 -3.17
C ALA A 849 26.34 -2.97 -3.92
N ALA A 850 25.66 -3.30 -5.04
CA ALA A 850 26.04 -4.33 -5.99
C ALA A 850 27.36 -3.99 -6.71
N THR A 851 28.48 -4.27 -6.04
CA THR A 851 29.84 -3.91 -6.49
C THR A 851 30.55 -5.04 -7.22
N ARG A 852 29.99 -6.25 -7.22
CA ARG A 852 30.36 -7.37 -8.10
C ARG A 852 29.15 -7.70 -8.96
N VAL A 853 29.27 -7.59 -10.27
CA VAL A 853 28.23 -8.01 -11.21
C VAL A 853 28.76 -9.19 -12.02
N TYR A 854 28.10 -10.33 -11.89
CA TYR A 854 28.40 -11.52 -12.67
C TYR A 854 27.34 -11.66 -13.75
N VAL A 855 27.75 -11.73 -15.02
CA VAL A 855 26.83 -11.74 -16.16
C VAL A 855 27.08 -12.98 -17.02
N GLN A 856 26.00 -13.69 -17.35
CA GLN A 856 26.10 -14.92 -18.11
C GLN A 856 26.60 -14.66 -19.55
N SER A 857 27.39 -15.60 -20.04
CA SER A 857 28.23 -15.46 -21.24
C SER A 857 27.54 -14.94 -22.49
N ARG A 858 26.31 -15.37 -22.78
CA ARG A 858 25.61 -15.05 -24.03
C ARG A 858 25.17 -13.59 -24.07
N ILE A 859 24.89 -12.99 -22.91
CA ILE A 859 24.47 -11.58 -22.79
C ILE A 859 25.59 -10.65 -22.32
N TYR A 860 26.74 -11.15 -21.88
CA TYR A 860 27.87 -10.38 -21.31
C TYR A 860 28.19 -9.08 -22.08
N HIS A 861 28.46 -9.17 -23.40
CA HIS A 861 28.81 -7.99 -24.19
C HIS A 861 27.64 -7.01 -24.34
N ALA A 862 26.40 -7.48 -24.42
CA ALA A 862 25.22 -6.62 -24.51
C ALA A 862 24.98 -5.88 -23.18
N PHE A 863 25.15 -6.56 -22.05
CA PHE A 863 25.10 -5.97 -20.72
C PHE A 863 26.20 -4.92 -20.54
N VAL A 864 27.46 -5.27 -20.78
CA VAL A 864 28.61 -4.36 -20.61
C VAL A 864 28.46 -3.11 -21.46
N ASN A 865 27.98 -3.22 -22.71
CA ASN A 865 27.75 -2.05 -23.57
C ASN A 865 26.63 -1.15 -23.05
N LYS A 866 25.50 -1.71 -22.60
CA LYS A 866 24.39 -0.92 -22.00
C LYS A 866 24.80 -0.29 -20.66
N TYR A 867 25.47 -1.04 -19.80
CA TYR A 867 25.98 -0.57 -18.51
C TYR A 867 26.98 0.58 -18.72
N LYS A 868 27.94 0.41 -19.63
CA LYS A 868 28.87 1.48 -20.04
C LYS A 868 28.13 2.73 -20.49
N ALA A 869 27.20 2.60 -21.44
CA ALA A 869 26.47 3.75 -21.98
C ALA A 869 25.68 4.51 -20.90
N LEU A 870 25.00 3.80 -20.00
CA LEU A 870 24.25 4.41 -18.91
C LEU A 870 25.18 5.07 -17.87
N VAL A 871 26.34 4.48 -17.56
CA VAL A 871 27.35 5.10 -16.69
C VAL A 871 27.97 6.34 -17.34
N GLU A 872 28.27 6.31 -18.64
CA GLU A 872 28.78 7.47 -19.37
C GLU A 872 27.75 8.61 -19.44
N GLU A 873 26.46 8.30 -19.60
CA GLU A 873 25.35 9.25 -19.45
C GLU A 873 25.31 9.84 -18.03
N LYS A 874 25.27 8.99 -16.98
CA LYS A 874 25.21 9.47 -15.59
C LYS A 874 26.45 10.27 -15.17
N THR A 875 27.61 10.00 -15.78
CA THR A 875 28.87 10.72 -15.54
C THR A 875 28.79 12.20 -15.97
N GLN A 876 27.90 12.57 -16.90
CA GLN A 876 27.67 13.96 -17.29
C GLN A 876 27.01 14.81 -16.18
N PHE A 877 26.41 14.13 -15.18
CA PHE A 877 25.72 14.71 -14.03
C PHE A 877 26.51 14.50 -12.73
N VAL A 878 27.82 14.23 -12.84
CA VAL A 878 28.77 14.46 -11.74
C VAL A 878 28.96 15.96 -11.61
N GLY A 879 28.87 16.52 -10.41
CA GLY A 879 28.94 17.96 -10.24
C GLY A 879 28.64 18.47 -8.85
N ASP A 880 28.36 19.77 -8.75
CA ASP A 880 28.06 20.46 -7.51
C ASP A 880 26.85 19.83 -6.79
N PRO A 881 26.97 19.37 -5.53
CA PRO A 881 25.86 18.80 -4.76
C PRO A 881 24.66 19.74 -4.56
N ASP A 882 24.85 21.05 -4.72
CA ASP A 882 23.80 22.08 -4.68
C ASP A 882 23.08 22.31 -6.03
N ASP A 883 23.63 21.84 -7.16
CA ASP A 883 22.95 21.92 -8.46
C ASP A 883 21.86 20.83 -8.56
N PRO A 884 20.58 21.18 -8.80
CA PRO A 884 19.49 20.21 -8.98
C PRO A 884 19.71 19.18 -10.10
N LYS A 885 20.62 19.43 -11.05
CA LYS A 885 20.98 18.51 -12.12
C LYS A 885 22.00 17.45 -11.69
N THR A 886 22.70 17.66 -10.58
CA THR A 886 23.71 16.72 -10.09
C THR A 886 23.04 15.46 -9.54
N ILE A 887 23.59 14.30 -9.93
CA ILE A 887 23.18 12.97 -9.42
C ILE A 887 24.34 12.18 -8.83
N VAL A 888 25.59 12.64 -9.02
CA VAL A 888 26.79 12.10 -8.36
C VAL A 888 27.61 13.25 -7.76
N GLY A 889 27.76 13.25 -6.45
CA GLY A 889 28.58 14.23 -5.71
C GLY A 889 30.01 13.73 -5.48
N PRO A 890 30.84 14.47 -4.74
CA PRO A 890 32.13 13.97 -4.26
C PRO A 890 31.94 12.83 -3.23
N VAL A 891 33.03 12.11 -2.92
CA VAL A 891 33.07 11.26 -1.71
C VAL A 891 33.32 12.11 -0.46
N VAL A 892 32.94 11.60 0.72
CA VAL A 892 32.77 12.40 1.96
C VAL A 892 33.99 13.20 2.43
N ASP A 893 35.22 12.74 2.18
CA ASP A 893 36.44 13.44 2.60
C ASP A 893 37.69 12.98 1.81
N GLU A 894 38.82 13.65 2.06
CA GLU A 894 40.11 13.35 1.46
C GLU A 894 40.58 11.92 1.77
N ALA A 895 40.34 11.43 2.99
CA ALA A 895 40.70 10.08 3.40
C ALA A 895 39.95 9.03 2.57
N GLN A 896 38.65 9.23 2.33
CA GLN A 896 37.84 8.37 1.46
C GLN A 896 38.24 8.51 -0.01
N PHE A 897 38.55 9.74 -0.48
CA PHE A 897 39.05 9.97 -1.84
C PHE A 897 40.35 9.19 -2.10
N ASN A 898 41.33 9.32 -1.22
CA ASN A 898 42.62 8.65 -1.31
C ASN A 898 42.47 7.12 -1.20
N ARG A 899 41.53 6.62 -0.38
CA ARG A 899 41.17 5.19 -0.33
C ARG A 899 40.65 4.71 -1.69
N VAL A 900 39.63 5.36 -2.24
CA VAL A 900 38.96 4.94 -3.49
C VAL A 900 39.91 5.04 -4.69
N MET A 901 40.64 6.16 -4.83
CA MET A 901 41.64 6.31 -5.89
C MET A 901 42.77 5.29 -5.75
N GLY A 902 43.24 5.00 -4.54
CA GLY A 902 44.23 3.95 -4.30
C GLY A 902 43.78 2.55 -4.75
N PHE A 903 42.50 2.19 -4.54
CA PHE A 903 41.94 0.94 -5.09
C PHE A 903 41.89 0.95 -6.61
N ILE A 904 41.49 2.07 -7.22
CA ILE A 904 41.46 2.23 -8.68
C ILE A 904 42.86 2.04 -9.27
N ASP A 905 43.88 2.68 -8.69
CA ASP A 905 45.24 2.65 -9.22
C ASP A 905 45.87 1.25 -9.13
N ARG A 906 45.66 0.52 -8.03
CA ARG A 906 46.05 -0.90 -7.92
C ARG A 906 45.22 -1.80 -8.85
N GLY A 907 43.92 -1.52 -8.96
CA GLY A 907 42.97 -2.25 -9.81
C GLY A 907 43.33 -2.26 -11.30
N ARG A 908 44.04 -1.24 -11.80
CA ARG A 908 44.58 -1.19 -13.18
C ARG A 908 45.50 -2.35 -13.54
N SER A 909 46.09 -3.03 -12.54
CA SER A 909 46.92 -4.22 -12.72
C SER A 909 46.15 -5.54 -12.51
N GLN A 910 44.95 -5.48 -11.95
CA GLN A 910 44.13 -6.63 -11.53
C GLN A 910 42.98 -6.95 -12.51
N GLY A 911 42.71 -6.05 -13.46
CA GLY A 911 41.73 -6.23 -14.52
C GLY A 911 41.67 -5.03 -15.47
N LYS A 912 40.76 -5.10 -16.44
CA LYS A 912 40.65 -4.12 -17.53
C LYS A 912 39.74 -2.95 -17.15
N LEU A 913 40.34 -1.77 -16.95
CA LEU A 913 39.59 -0.51 -16.79
C LEU A 913 38.84 -0.16 -18.09
N LEU A 914 37.51 -0.08 -18.03
CA LEU A 914 36.64 0.24 -19.18
C LEU A 914 36.21 1.70 -19.23
N VAL A 915 35.81 2.27 -18.09
CA VAL A 915 35.33 3.65 -17.92
C VAL A 915 35.84 4.21 -16.58
N GLY A 916 36.03 5.52 -16.51
CA GLY A 916 36.32 6.23 -15.27
C GLY A 916 37.79 6.16 -14.87
N GLY A 917 38.04 5.73 -13.64
CA GLY A 917 39.37 5.52 -13.07
C GLY A 917 40.19 6.81 -12.87
N ARG A 918 39.53 7.96 -12.71
CA ARG A 918 40.16 9.27 -12.61
C ARG A 918 39.45 10.21 -11.64
N ARG A 919 40.20 11.21 -11.16
CA ARG A 919 39.67 12.43 -10.54
C ARG A 919 38.92 13.27 -11.59
N MET A 920 37.79 13.87 -11.22
CA MET A 920 36.95 14.64 -12.16
C MET A 920 37.25 16.15 -12.17
N TYR A 921 37.65 16.74 -11.04
CA TYR A 921 37.93 18.18 -10.91
C TYR A 921 39.22 18.44 -10.11
N GLU A 922 39.81 19.63 -10.26
CA GLU A 922 41.01 20.01 -9.51
C GLU A 922 40.75 20.16 -8.00
N LYS A 923 39.55 20.63 -7.60
CA LYS A 923 39.13 20.79 -6.20
C LYS A 923 38.03 19.79 -5.80
N GLY A 924 37.84 19.62 -4.49
CA GLY A 924 36.89 18.64 -3.92
C GLY A 924 37.34 17.19 -4.07
N TYR A 925 36.44 16.25 -3.76
CA TYR A 925 36.74 14.82 -3.67
C TYR A 925 35.98 13.98 -4.71
N TYR A 926 35.98 14.42 -5.97
CA TYR A 926 35.20 13.80 -7.03
C TYR A 926 35.93 12.66 -7.75
N VAL A 927 35.37 11.46 -7.64
CA VAL A 927 35.81 10.24 -8.34
C VAL A 927 34.87 9.97 -9.51
N ALA A 928 35.41 9.71 -10.69
CA ALA A 928 34.61 9.28 -11.84
C ALA A 928 33.97 7.90 -11.58
N PRO A 929 32.68 7.68 -11.90
CA PRO A 929 32.10 6.35 -11.95
C PRO A 929 32.96 5.39 -12.79
N THR A 930 33.35 4.26 -12.19
CA THR A 930 34.45 3.43 -12.67
C THR A 930 34.02 1.98 -12.87
N ILE A 931 34.36 1.40 -14.02
CA ILE A 931 34.05 0.02 -14.39
C ILE A 931 35.35 -0.73 -14.66
N PHE A 932 35.57 -1.83 -13.93
CA PHE A 932 36.57 -2.85 -14.25
C PHE A 932 35.89 -4.09 -14.84
N LEU A 933 36.48 -4.64 -15.90
CA LEU A 933 36.12 -5.93 -16.50
C LEU A 933 37.24 -6.95 -16.28
N ASP A 934 36.91 -8.22 -16.50
CA ASP A 934 37.90 -9.31 -16.65
C ASP A 934 38.88 -9.36 -15.46
N VAL A 935 38.34 -9.20 -14.24
CA VAL A 935 39.11 -9.10 -12.98
C VAL A 935 39.34 -10.49 -12.41
N ALA A 936 40.57 -10.80 -11.99
CA ALA A 936 40.89 -12.09 -11.36
C ALA A 936 40.11 -12.29 -10.03
N GLU A 937 39.72 -13.51 -9.73
CA GLU A 937 38.88 -13.84 -8.56
C GLU A 937 39.56 -13.55 -7.21
N ASP A 938 40.90 -13.64 -7.17
CA ASP A 938 41.74 -13.34 -6.02
C ASP A 938 42.11 -11.85 -5.89
N ALA A 939 41.63 -11.00 -6.81
CA ALA A 939 41.98 -9.58 -6.83
C ALA A 939 41.49 -8.80 -5.59
N GLU A 940 42.25 -7.77 -5.21
CA GLU A 940 41.87 -6.88 -4.11
C GLU A 940 40.56 -6.13 -4.41
N ILE A 941 40.38 -5.66 -5.66
CA ILE A 941 39.19 -4.88 -6.04
C ILE A 941 37.90 -5.71 -6.13
N ILE A 942 37.98 -7.04 -6.25
CA ILE A 942 36.80 -7.93 -6.19
C ILE A 942 36.54 -8.43 -4.77
N SER A 943 37.57 -8.61 -3.94
CA SER A 943 37.45 -9.12 -2.56
C SER A 943 37.15 -8.05 -1.50
N GLN A 944 37.65 -6.81 -1.64
CA GLN A 944 37.55 -5.75 -0.63
C GLN A 944 36.46 -4.70 -0.92
N GLU A 945 35.83 -4.19 0.14
CA GLU A 945 34.90 -3.05 0.05
C GLU A 945 35.66 -1.75 -0.29
N ILE A 946 35.37 -1.17 -1.45
CA ILE A 946 35.97 0.09 -1.92
C ILE A 946 35.26 1.31 -1.31
N PHE A 947 33.92 1.25 -1.23
CA PHE A 947 33.03 2.30 -0.72
C PHE A 947 33.13 3.61 -1.53
N GLY A 948 32.91 3.49 -2.84
CA GLY A 948 32.92 4.56 -3.84
C GLY A 948 32.30 4.06 -5.15
N PRO A 949 32.27 4.87 -6.21
CA PRO A 949 31.48 4.57 -7.41
C PRO A 949 32.25 3.63 -8.36
N VAL A 950 32.59 2.43 -7.88
CA VAL A 950 33.46 1.46 -8.56
C VAL A 950 32.79 0.08 -8.59
N VAL A 951 32.65 -0.49 -9.78
CA VAL A 951 32.10 -1.83 -10.01
C VAL A 951 33.10 -2.75 -10.70
N VAL A 952 33.05 -4.04 -10.37
CA VAL A 952 33.68 -5.14 -11.12
C VAL A 952 32.59 -5.90 -11.87
N ILE A 953 32.75 -6.09 -13.18
CA ILE A 953 31.83 -6.87 -14.02
C ILE A 953 32.58 -8.06 -14.62
N ASN A 954 32.26 -9.27 -14.16
CA ASN A 954 32.84 -10.53 -14.63
C ASN A 954 31.80 -11.38 -15.37
N LYS A 955 32.30 -12.34 -16.15
CA LYS A 955 31.52 -13.32 -16.91
C LYS A 955 31.37 -14.61 -16.11
N PHE A 956 30.30 -15.38 -16.34
CA PHE A 956 30.16 -16.77 -15.86
C PHE A 956 29.46 -17.63 -16.92
N GLU A 957 29.72 -18.95 -16.90
CA GLU A 957 29.08 -19.93 -17.79
C GLU A 957 27.91 -20.64 -17.10
N THR A 958 28.13 -21.23 -15.91
CA THR A 958 27.15 -22.10 -15.23
C THR A 958 26.61 -21.51 -13.93
N GLU A 959 25.48 -22.06 -13.47
CA GLU A 959 24.84 -21.56 -12.26
C GLU A 959 25.62 -21.97 -10.99
N GLU A 960 26.20 -23.16 -10.98
CA GLU A 960 27.03 -23.69 -9.89
C GLU A 960 28.33 -22.89 -9.72
N GLU A 961 28.94 -22.50 -10.84
CA GLU A 961 30.09 -21.60 -10.88
C GLU A 961 29.75 -20.27 -10.20
N VAL A 962 28.67 -19.60 -10.64
CA VAL A 962 28.36 -18.26 -10.14
C VAL A 962 27.87 -18.25 -8.69
N ILE A 963 27.21 -19.31 -8.20
CA ILE A 963 26.91 -19.47 -6.77
C ILE A 963 28.21 -19.49 -5.95
N LYS A 964 29.20 -20.30 -6.37
CA LYS A 964 30.50 -20.38 -5.71
C LYS A 964 31.18 -19.01 -5.68
N LEU A 965 31.24 -18.31 -6.82
CA LEU A 965 31.85 -16.98 -6.92
C LEU A 965 31.10 -15.93 -6.09
N ALA A 966 29.77 -15.99 -6.04
CA ALA A 966 28.96 -15.08 -5.23
C ALA A 966 29.25 -15.24 -3.73
N ASN A 967 29.37 -16.49 -3.26
CA ASN A 967 29.56 -16.83 -1.86
C ASN A 967 31.03 -16.81 -1.39
N ASP A 968 32.01 -16.83 -2.30
CA ASP A 968 33.45 -16.75 -1.99
C ASP A 968 33.85 -15.33 -1.60
N THR A 969 33.47 -14.96 -0.38
CA THR A 969 33.76 -13.68 0.25
C THR A 969 33.51 -13.79 1.76
N CYS A 970 34.20 -12.97 2.56
CA CYS A 970 33.90 -12.83 3.98
C CYS A 970 32.63 -12.00 4.24
N TYR A 971 32.10 -11.32 3.23
CA TYR A 971 30.88 -10.51 3.32
C TYR A 971 29.61 -11.34 3.05
N GLY A 972 28.45 -10.78 3.40
CA GLY A 972 27.15 -11.44 3.23
C GLY A 972 25.98 -10.49 3.50
N LEU A 973 26.07 -9.23 3.08
CA LEU A 973 25.03 -8.24 3.35
C LEU A 973 23.79 -8.43 2.47
N MET A 974 24.00 -8.37 1.15
CA MET A 974 22.93 -8.45 0.15
C MET A 974 23.43 -9.15 -1.12
N ALA A 975 22.53 -9.82 -1.83
CA ALA A 975 22.74 -10.29 -3.19
C ALA A 975 21.55 -9.91 -4.10
N GLY A 976 21.77 -9.93 -5.41
CA GLY A 976 20.73 -9.73 -6.43
C GLY A 976 20.76 -10.86 -7.47
N VAL A 977 19.59 -11.31 -7.92
CA VAL A 977 19.41 -12.35 -8.94
C VAL A 977 18.47 -11.82 -10.02
N PHE A 978 18.95 -11.68 -11.25
CA PHE A 978 18.17 -11.21 -12.39
C PHE A 978 17.93 -12.38 -13.35
N THR A 979 16.67 -12.80 -13.45
CA THR A 979 16.21 -13.97 -14.23
C THR A 979 14.69 -13.91 -14.37
N ARG A 980 14.11 -14.56 -15.39
CA ARG A 980 12.65 -14.72 -15.55
C ARG A 980 12.16 -16.07 -15.03
N ASP A 981 13.06 -17.04 -14.94
CA ASP A 981 12.83 -18.36 -14.34
C ASP A 981 12.59 -18.26 -12.82
N ILE A 982 11.35 -18.51 -12.40
CA ILE A 982 10.94 -18.51 -10.98
C ILE A 982 11.63 -19.63 -10.18
N THR A 983 11.92 -20.77 -10.80
CA THR A 983 12.58 -21.91 -10.14
C THR A 983 14.04 -21.58 -9.86
N ARG A 984 14.73 -20.96 -10.82
CA ARG A 984 16.08 -20.41 -10.61
C ARG A 984 16.09 -19.33 -9.54
N ALA A 985 15.15 -18.39 -9.59
CA ALA A 985 15.06 -17.33 -8.58
C ALA A 985 14.89 -17.89 -7.16
N MET A 986 13.99 -18.86 -6.97
CA MET A 986 13.76 -19.50 -5.67
C MET A 986 14.96 -20.35 -5.22
N ARG A 987 15.63 -21.08 -6.13
CA ARG A 987 16.82 -21.86 -5.79
C ARG A 987 18.02 -20.97 -5.42
N LEU A 988 18.35 -19.97 -6.24
CA LEU A 988 19.47 -19.05 -5.96
C LEU A 988 19.27 -18.23 -4.69
N SER A 989 18.04 -17.81 -4.39
CA SER A 989 17.76 -17.09 -3.14
C SER A 989 17.89 -17.95 -1.87
N ALA A 990 17.92 -19.27 -1.99
CA ALA A 990 18.27 -20.18 -0.91
C ALA A 990 19.78 -20.50 -0.86
N GLU A 991 20.46 -20.57 -2.01
CA GLU A 991 21.89 -20.91 -2.11
C GLU A 991 22.84 -19.73 -1.82
N LEU A 992 22.36 -18.49 -1.83
CA LEU A 992 23.19 -17.29 -1.62
C LEU A 992 23.37 -16.95 -0.14
N ASP A 993 24.63 -16.92 0.32
CA ASP A 993 25.04 -16.54 1.67
C ASP A 993 24.90 -15.02 1.90
N SER A 994 23.66 -14.52 1.92
CA SER A 994 23.38 -13.09 2.11
C SER A 994 22.20 -12.86 3.04
N GLY A 995 22.29 -11.81 3.85
CA GLY A 995 21.23 -11.40 4.76
C GLY A 995 19.95 -10.96 4.05
N MET A 996 20.07 -10.53 2.80
CA MET A 996 18.96 -10.18 1.90
C MET A 996 19.28 -10.66 0.47
N VAL A 997 18.28 -11.20 -0.24
CA VAL A 997 18.40 -11.52 -1.68
C VAL A 997 17.26 -10.84 -2.43
N GLY A 998 17.60 -9.99 -3.39
CA GLY A 998 16.63 -9.39 -4.31
C GLY A 998 16.49 -10.23 -5.58
N VAL A 999 15.26 -10.47 -6.02
CA VAL A 999 14.96 -11.07 -7.33
C VAL A 999 14.49 -9.97 -8.27
N ASN A 1000 15.17 -9.83 -9.41
CA ASN A 1000 15.02 -8.74 -10.39
C ASN A 1000 15.17 -7.32 -9.80
N ALA A 1001 15.82 -7.19 -8.64
CA ALA A 1001 16.20 -5.95 -7.97
C ALA A 1001 17.44 -6.19 -7.09
N VAL A 1002 18.16 -5.14 -6.73
CA VAL A 1002 19.30 -5.19 -5.78
C VAL A 1002 19.51 -3.82 -5.15
N SER A 1003 20.25 -3.73 -4.04
CA SER A 1003 20.63 -2.46 -3.39
C SER A 1003 19.43 -1.59 -2.96
N THR A 1004 18.41 -2.20 -2.36
CA THR A 1004 17.22 -1.53 -1.81
C THR A 1004 16.85 -2.10 -0.43
N VAL A 1005 16.17 -1.32 0.40
CA VAL A 1005 15.88 -1.63 1.80
C VAL A 1005 14.42 -1.32 2.15
N PHE A 1006 13.84 -2.10 3.08
CA PHE A 1006 12.45 -1.96 3.51
C PHE A 1006 12.35 -1.99 5.04
N TRP A 1007 11.41 -1.25 5.62
CA TRP A 1007 11.22 -1.17 7.08
C TRP A 1007 10.55 -2.40 7.68
N GLN A 1008 9.70 -3.06 6.89
CA GLN A 1008 8.85 -4.17 7.33
C GLN A 1008 9.62 -5.49 7.46
N THR A 1009 10.70 -5.65 6.70
CA THR A 1009 11.56 -6.85 6.65
C THR A 1009 12.85 -6.63 7.44
N PRO A 1010 13.47 -7.67 8.03
CA PRO A 1010 14.80 -7.54 8.59
C PRO A 1010 15.82 -7.10 7.53
N PHE A 1011 16.71 -6.20 7.91
CA PHE A 1011 17.91 -5.82 7.18
C PHE A 1011 19.13 -6.32 7.95
N GLY A 1012 20.19 -6.72 7.24
CA GLY A 1012 21.51 -6.88 7.84
C GLY A 1012 22.22 -8.20 7.55
N GLY A 1013 23.54 -8.19 7.68
CA GLY A 1013 24.41 -9.19 7.05
C GLY A 1013 24.52 -10.55 7.74
N THR A 1014 24.94 -11.55 6.97
CA THR A 1014 25.61 -12.76 7.46
C THR A 1014 27.13 -12.61 7.36
N LYS A 1015 27.89 -13.65 7.79
CA LYS A 1015 29.37 -13.67 7.80
C LYS A 1015 29.95 -12.41 8.50
N GLU A 1016 30.93 -11.73 7.91
CA GLU A 1016 31.51 -10.51 8.47
C GLU A 1016 30.76 -9.21 8.09
N SER A 1017 29.62 -9.31 7.39
CA SER A 1017 28.76 -8.15 7.10
C SER A 1017 27.79 -7.79 8.23
N GLY A 1018 27.64 -8.61 9.27
CA GLY A 1018 26.83 -8.20 10.41
C GLY A 1018 26.58 -9.27 11.47
N VAL A 1019 26.02 -8.81 12.60
CA VAL A 1019 25.56 -9.65 13.72
C VAL A 1019 24.24 -9.07 14.23
N GLY A 1020 23.18 -9.88 14.23
CA GLY A 1020 21.81 -9.40 14.47
C GLY A 1020 21.17 -8.87 13.19
N ARG A 1021 20.08 -8.11 13.33
CA ARG A 1021 19.36 -7.46 12.23
C ARG A 1021 18.82 -6.11 12.68
N GLU A 1022 18.85 -5.13 11.79
CA GLU A 1022 18.00 -3.95 11.87
C GLU A 1022 16.67 -4.18 11.13
N ASN A 1023 15.75 -3.22 11.22
CA ASN A 1023 14.39 -3.27 10.64
C ASN A 1023 13.47 -4.43 11.12
N GLY A 1024 12.20 -4.37 10.71
CA GLY A 1024 11.15 -5.33 11.02
C GLY A 1024 10.90 -5.56 12.51
N VAL A 1025 10.29 -6.71 12.84
CA VAL A 1025 10.11 -7.15 14.25
C VAL A 1025 11.43 -7.59 14.91
N HIS A 1026 12.43 -7.96 14.12
CA HIS A 1026 13.71 -8.49 14.60
C HIS A 1026 14.51 -7.44 15.38
N VAL A 1027 14.61 -6.21 14.88
CA VAL A 1027 15.33 -5.14 15.58
C VAL A 1027 14.68 -4.80 16.91
N ILE A 1028 13.35 -4.81 16.99
CA ILE A 1028 12.57 -4.52 18.19
C ILE A 1028 12.88 -5.54 19.29
N ARG A 1029 12.82 -6.83 18.95
CA ARG A 1029 13.22 -7.92 19.86
C ARG A 1029 14.70 -7.81 20.29
N SER A 1030 15.56 -7.23 19.45
CA SER A 1030 16.97 -7.00 19.81
C SER A 1030 17.16 -5.90 20.87
N TYR A 1031 16.12 -5.11 21.17
CA TYR A 1031 16.06 -4.06 22.19
C TYR A 1031 15.24 -4.47 23.44
N THR A 1032 14.91 -5.75 23.59
CA THR A 1032 14.20 -6.29 24.78
C THR A 1032 14.89 -7.49 25.43
N GLU A 1033 14.55 -7.73 26.69
CA GLU A 1033 14.91 -8.89 27.50
C GLU A 1033 13.66 -9.77 27.67
N PRO A 1034 13.65 -11.03 27.18
CA PRO A 1034 12.59 -11.97 27.48
C PRO A 1034 12.68 -12.42 28.94
N LYS A 1035 11.70 -12.09 29.76
CA LYS A 1035 11.59 -12.50 31.17
C LYS A 1035 10.45 -13.47 31.37
N THR A 1036 10.77 -14.70 31.72
CA THR A 1036 9.79 -15.72 32.14
C THR A 1036 9.32 -15.48 33.56
N VAL A 1037 8.00 -15.40 33.75
CA VAL A 1037 7.31 -15.46 35.03
C VAL A 1037 6.53 -16.77 35.05
N PHE A 1038 6.73 -17.58 36.07
CA PHE A 1038 5.97 -18.81 36.31
C PHE A 1038 5.13 -18.65 37.58
N ILE A 1039 3.88 -19.12 37.53
CA ILE A 1039 2.90 -19.04 38.61
C ILE A 1039 2.54 -20.47 38.97
N ASN A 1040 2.80 -20.89 40.22
CA ASN A 1040 2.34 -22.18 40.72
C ASN A 1040 0.81 -22.12 40.86
N MET A 1041 0.09 -22.95 40.10
CA MET A 1041 -1.38 -22.98 40.13
C MET A 1041 -1.94 -23.78 41.32
N ASN A 1042 -1.07 -24.44 42.09
CA ASN A 1042 -1.39 -25.22 43.29
C ASN A 1042 -0.98 -24.51 44.60
N ALA A 1043 -0.83 -23.17 44.58
CA ALA A 1043 -0.32 -22.36 45.70
C ALA A 1043 -1.41 -21.91 46.68
#